data_AF-A0A820M6J4-F1
#
_entry.id   AF-A0A820M6J4-F1
#
_cell.length_a   1.000
_cell.length_b   1.000
_cell.length_c   1.000
_cell.angle_alpha   90.00
_cell.angle_beta   90.00
_cell.angle_gamma   90.00
#
_symmetry.space_group_name_H-M   'P 1'
#
loop_
_entity.id
_entity.type
_entity.pdbx_description
1 polymer ?
#
loop_
_entity_poly.entity_id
_entity_poly.type
_entity_poly.pdbx_seq_one_letter_code
_entity_poly.pdbx_strand_id
1 'polypeptide(L)'
;MIVLSRTNHAEELNSKLFIAKALSRLDSFMNDKKFMDIYKEYQNILFTNTSDVCKKAIDAITTNNYDLVASEMAALQSSDKIDSITVVRTLLGIYCTPEVSKLIDELKTSLNNVVLIDIVKKYSEMDINKYTLNPPADIFAKFGEVSNVKPIYHQAYNKIKEAILTKLRQELDDAKTKQPLSCDNIYIRNFESAIKYLPKEMKESLEIELKHCKEDIARLIQDHNNKVVDVFNNGDFKTMNTLLEEYHKFQEMRPYFNKGRDLVLKSIRDIVAKIRESFEKSDIADALSNVKTLHEYRIKFQALFADVGQLCFEVTNQIKMVFSEAHHGFVSSFLDNNVQNVTDDIVRKDSSAWSNWAVPGIRNYASELMKCNVQDSIFNIFSTSNRQAEQQNSGEPATVKEVEKNFLCLIEFIKFSNENRDELKDNDVDQSRLIDIFPEDFDEKLKTLNEQLVKFFAKREEQYKNALQILDITSLEEVLNMSKQWDFLIEKIIKHKSIYHIIDASENNIGKTITKVTLFPQIIDSINDKLQKLKDELIHQELINEETKGYSKHRDEFYRQLNKKFTILHNAKVFSSYGIRIDINSAEKECSKSLELKIKAIYSSVEEFIKKFVQDTELSKSEYDSFNLHYNNMLSFKKEMEFAATDNNIKVDEIDNPKAFQDYSLSLFNEKTQKHGIDYVLANITGDISEKTRLKRRYDEFCRKYDELVKRYLKPSISLDQLIANTKLLVEDVKQQSDQIEWDTSIRNKIPELAAHIFALWTLQNACHYFEDDGVENRNSYLLQPHAAQIISIFRMLGIDDTKEQLSYNLIQIETGEGKSVTLGATASILALFGFDVCCACYSEYLSQRDYKSFLSLFNSLDVSSHIHYGTFNKLYEHRVNENSDICQVVEQLILTDSNIAVENANIIKRSKILLIDEVDVFFSRHFYGIVYTPAVSLKEPTIISLVNYSAGQKSRTPLNFTHNKS
;
A
#
# COMPACT_ATOMS: atom_id res chain seq x y z
N MET A 1 10.03 105.73 -54.41
CA MET A 1 10.20 105.64 -55.88
C MET A 1 11.51 106.33 -56.24
N ILE A 2 12.46 105.58 -56.81
CA ILE A 2 13.43 106.01 -57.84
C ILE A 2 14.53 107.05 -57.46
N VAL A 3 15.77 106.51 -57.43
CA VAL A 3 17.02 107.01 -58.09
C VAL A 3 17.91 108.07 -57.39
N LEU A 4 19.14 107.59 -57.09
CA LEU A 4 20.51 108.13 -57.32
C LEU A 4 20.71 109.66 -57.35
N SER A 5 21.84 110.25 -56.97
CA SER A 5 23.10 109.96 -56.28
C SER A 5 23.92 111.25 -56.41
N ARG A 6 24.85 111.55 -55.49
CA ARG A 6 26.19 112.12 -55.80
C ARG A 6 27.02 112.32 -54.54
N THR A 7 28.24 111.81 -54.60
CA THR A 7 29.17 111.48 -53.53
C THR A 7 30.51 112.22 -53.69
N ASN A 8 31.08 112.65 -52.55
CA ASN A 8 32.44 112.54 -52.00
C ASN A 8 33.72 112.41 -52.87
N HIS A 9 33.71 112.54 -54.21
CA HIS A 9 34.92 112.42 -55.05
C HIS A 9 35.71 113.74 -55.28
N ALA A 10 35.27 114.87 -54.71
CA ALA A 10 35.88 116.18 -54.94
C ALA A 10 37.08 116.49 -54.01
N GLU A 11 37.13 115.93 -52.80
CA GLU A 11 38.20 116.24 -51.83
C GLU A 11 39.51 115.48 -52.10
N GLU A 12 39.43 114.25 -52.63
CA GLU A 12 40.62 113.44 -52.89
C GLU A 12 41.40 113.91 -54.14
N LEU A 13 40.68 114.44 -55.14
CA LEU A 13 41.27 114.99 -56.37
C LEU A 13 42.08 116.28 -56.09
N ASN A 14 41.62 117.12 -55.15
CA ASN A 14 42.30 118.34 -54.77
C ASN A 14 43.64 118.09 -54.03
N SER A 15 43.70 117.04 -53.20
CA SER A 15 44.93 116.66 -52.49
C SER A 15 46.02 116.12 -53.43
N LYS A 16 45.64 115.35 -54.46
CA LYS A 16 46.59 114.81 -55.46
C LYS A 16 47.07 115.87 -56.44
N LEU A 17 46.23 116.84 -56.81
CA LEU A 17 46.62 118.01 -57.63
C LEU A 17 47.58 118.96 -56.88
N PHE A 18 47.44 119.09 -55.55
CA PHE A 18 48.34 119.90 -54.72
C PHE A 18 49.77 119.35 -54.69
N ILE A 19 49.93 118.01 -54.54
CA ILE A 19 51.24 117.34 -54.53
C ILE A 19 51.91 117.39 -55.92
N ALA A 20 51.15 117.19 -57.00
CA ALA A 20 51.67 117.28 -58.37
C ALA A 20 52.13 118.72 -58.74
N LYS A 21 51.44 119.76 -58.23
CA LYS A 21 51.78 121.17 -58.45
C LYS A 21 52.96 121.64 -57.59
N ALA A 22 53.20 121.00 -56.44
CA ALA A 22 54.36 121.22 -55.59
C ALA A 22 55.64 120.60 -56.18
N LEU A 23 55.52 119.42 -56.81
CA LEU A 23 56.65 118.70 -57.41
C LEU A 23 57.04 119.25 -58.80
N SER A 24 56.13 119.85 -59.57
CA SER A 24 56.47 120.48 -60.86
C SER A 24 57.30 121.78 -60.75
N ARG A 25 57.48 122.32 -59.54
CA ARG A 25 58.32 123.50 -59.28
C ARG A 25 59.81 123.16 -59.12
N LEU A 26 60.16 121.88 -59.10
CA LEU A 26 61.54 121.41 -58.99
C LEU A 26 62.25 121.22 -60.34
N ASP A 27 61.51 121.30 -61.46
CA ASP A 27 62.05 121.19 -62.82
C ASP A 27 62.91 122.41 -63.23
N SER A 28 62.83 123.54 -62.50
CA SER A 28 63.67 124.73 -62.77
C SER A 28 65.06 124.68 -62.12
N PHE A 29 65.39 123.62 -61.37
CA PHE A 29 66.64 123.50 -60.61
C PHE A 29 67.54 122.33 -61.07
N MET A 30 67.22 121.70 -62.20
CA MET A 30 67.92 120.51 -62.71
C MET A 30 68.45 120.80 -64.12
N ASN A 31 69.79 120.92 -64.27
CA ASN A 31 70.40 121.43 -65.50
C ASN A 31 70.54 120.41 -66.63
N ASP A 32 70.46 119.09 -66.39
CA ASP A 32 70.80 118.11 -67.44
C ASP A 32 69.88 116.87 -67.58
N LYS A 33 68.81 116.68 -66.79
CA LYS A 33 67.70 115.71 -67.04
C LYS A 33 66.41 116.11 -66.29
N LYS A 34 65.23 116.04 -66.95
CA LYS A 34 63.92 116.35 -66.31
C LYS A 34 63.38 115.15 -65.53
N PHE A 35 62.64 115.39 -64.44
CA PHE A 35 62.08 114.34 -63.58
C PHE A 35 61.18 113.34 -64.36
N MET A 36 60.47 113.81 -65.39
CA MET A 36 59.63 112.95 -66.26
C MET A 36 60.42 111.95 -67.13
N ASP A 37 61.70 112.19 -67.39
CA ASP A 37 62.53 111.28 -68.18
C ASP A 37 63.06 110.13 -67.32
N ILE A 38 63.37 110.40 -66.05
CA ILE A 38 63.73 109.40 -65.03
C ILE A 38 62.51 108.53 -64.65
N TYR A 39 61.32 109.13 -64.56
CA TYR A 39 60.07 108.41 -64.30
C TYR A 39 59.73 107.39 -65.40
N LYS A 40 59.93 107.74 -66.69
CA LYS A 40 59.70 106.85 -67.84
C LYS A 40 60.74 105.74 -67.97
N GLU A 41 61.99 105.99 -67.56
CA GLU A 41 63.06 104.99 -67.56
C GLU A 41 62.81 103.88 -66.52
N TYR A 42 62.35 104.25 -65.31
CA TYR A 42 61.94 103.29 -64.27
C TYR A 42 60.60 102.59 -64.57
N GLN A 43 59.68 103.25 -65.28
CA GLN A 43 58.41 102.65 -65.71
C GLN A 43 58.62 101.49 -66.70
N ASN A 44 59.62 101.56 -67.59
CA ASN A 44 59.89 100.50 -68.57
C ASN A 44 60.64 99.28 -67.98
N ILE A 45 61.41 99.46 -66.90
CA ILE A 45 62.10 98.36 -66.20
C ILE A 45 61.12 97.58 -65.31
N LEU A 46 60.07 98.23 -64.81
CA LEU A 46 59.02 97.62 -63.97
C LEU A 46 57.97 96.81 -64.75
N PHE A 47 57.80 97.04 -66.07
CA PHE A 47 56.66 96.51 -66.82
C PHE A 47 56.89 95.20 -67.59
N THR A 48 58.10 94.65 -67.64
CA THR A 48 58.39 93.48 -68.52
C THR A 48 58.64 92.14 -67.83
N ASN A 49 58.60 92.01 -66.50
CA ASN A 49 59.00 90.73 -65.87
C ASN A 49 58.20 90.22 -64.64
N THR A 50 56.91 90.53 -64.46
CA THR A 50 56.13 89.90 -63.36
C THR A 50 54.69 89.52 -63.72
N SER A 51 54.59 88.29 -64.25
CA SER A 51 53.51 87.29 -64.24
C SER A 51 52.16 87.61 -63.57
N ASP A 52 51.10 87.54 -64.39
CA ASP A 52 49.70 87.07 -64.25
C ASP A 52 48.85 87.34 -62.99
N VAL A 53 49.42 87.39 -61.78
CA VAL A 53 48.68 87.65 -60.53
C VAL A 53 48.31 89.14 -60.41
N CYS A 54 49.19 90.04 -60.84
CA CYS A 54 48.87 91.49 -60.92
C CYS A 54 47.74 91.78 -61.92
N LYS A 55 47.59 90.95 -62.97
CA LYS A 55 46.53 91.13 -63.98
C LYS A 55 45.15 90.82 -63.40
N LYS A 56 45.04 89.76 -62.60
CA LYS A 56 43.81 89.38 -61.90
C LYS A 56 43.43 90.36 -60.79
N ALA A 57 44.42 90.90 -60.07
CA ALA A 57 44.20 91.98 -59.10
C ALA A 57 43.75 93.29 -59.77
N ILE A 58 44.33 93.63 -60.94
CA ILE A 58 43.91 94.79 -61.74
C ILE A 58 42.51 94.58 -62.33
N ASP A 59 42.18 93.40 -62.86
CA ASP A 59 40.83 93.09 -63.36
C ASP A 59 39.78 93.11 -62.24
N ALA A 60 40.13 92.67 -61.03
CA ALA A 60 39.29 92.77 -59.83
C ALA A 60 39.06 94.23 -59.37
N ILE A 61 40.10 95.07 -59.47
CA ILE A 61 40.03 96.52 -59.23
C ILE A 61 39.18 97.21 -60.32
N THR A 62 39.26 96.75 -61.57
CA THR A 62 38.50 97.28 -62.71
C THR A 62 37.02 96.88 -62.67
N THR A 63 36.70 95.78 -61.96
CA THR A 63 35.33 95.25 -61.79
C THR A 63 34.70 95.59 -60.43
N ASN A 64 35.35 96.45 -59.61
CA ASN A 64 34.91 96.83 -58.26
C ASN A 64 34.66 95.63 -57.31
N ASN A 65 35.37 94.52 -57.49
CA ASN A 65 35.26 93.34 -56.63
C ASN A 65 36.31 93.39 -55.51
N TYR A 66 36.04 94.22 -54.49
CA TYR A 66 36.97 94.49 -53.40
C TYR A 66 37.22 93.30 -52.46
N ASP A 67 36.32 92.30 -52.43
CA ASP A 67 36.52 91.06 -51.67
C ASP A 67 37.58 90.16 -52.31
N LEU A 68 37.65 90.13 -53.66
CA LEU A 68 38.68 89.39 -54.40
C LEU A 68 40.06 90.09 -54.32
N VAL A 69 40.08 91.42 -54.21
CA VAL A 69 41.32 92.19 -53.98
C VAL A 69 41.89 91.88 -52.60
N ALA A 70 41.04 91.78 -51.58
CA ALA A 70 41.47 91.42 -50.22
C ALA A 70 41.96 89.96 -50.12
N SER A 71 41.35 89.02 -50.83
CA SER A 71 41.78 87.61 -50.82
C SER A 71 43.11 87.38 -51.55
N GLU A 72 43.37 88.09 -52.66
CA GLU A 72 44.62 87.99 -53.41
C GLU A 72 45.77 88.77 -52.74
N MET A 73 45.47 89.90 -52.06
CA MET A 73 46.44 90.60 -51.21
C MET A 73 46.84 89.80 -49.96
N ALA A 74 45.94 88.97 -49.42
CA ALA A 74 46.24 88.05 -48.34
C ALA A 74 47.13 86.88 -48.80
N ALA A 75 47.00 86.42 -50.05
CA ALA A 75 47.85 85.38 -50.64
C ALA A 75 49.31 85.84 -50.90
N LEU A 76 49.57 87.15 -50.99
CA LEU A 76 50.91 87.74 -51.15
C LEU A 76 51.72 87.86 -49.84
N GLN A 77 51.13 87.60 -48.66
CA GLN A 77 51.78 87.92 -47.37
C GLN A 77 52.66 86.82 -46.74
N SER A 78 52.81 85.64 -47.34
CA SER A 78 53.51 84.51 -46.68
C SER A 78 54.69 83.85 -47.40
N SER A 79 54.99 84.12 -48.68
CA SER A 79 56.16 83.49 -49.36
C SER A 79 57.35 84.40 -49.68
N ASP A 80 57.20 85.73 -49.71
CA ASP A 80 58.26 86.60 -50.29
C ASP A 80 59.26 87.18 -49.28
N LYS A 81 59.14 86.86 -47.98
CA LYS A 81 60.04 87.43 -46.95
C LYS A 81 61.41 86.74 -46.85
N ILE A 82 61.55 85.46 -47.22
CA ILE A 82 62.84 84.75 -47.13
C ILE A 82 63.78 85.09 -48.29
N ASP A 83 63.22 85.27 -49.50
CA ASP A 83 64.00 85.62 -50.69
C ASP A 83 64.38 87.11 -50.68
N SER A 84 63.51 87.99 -50.17
CA SER A 84 63.81 89.40 -49.95
C SER A 84 64.93 89.62 -48.91
N ILE A 85 64.97 88.85 -47.81
CA ILE A 85 66.04 88.96 -46.80
C ILE A 85 67.40 88.48 -47.34
N THR A 86 67.39 87.49 -48.25
CA THR A 86 68.61 86.99 -48.89
C THR A 86 69.15 87.97 -49.94
N VAL A 87 68.27 88.65 -50.68
CA VAL A 87 68.63 89.70 -51.65
C VAL A 87 69.10 90.98 -50.93
N VAL A 88 68.46 91.37 -49.82
CA VAL A 88 68.90 92.51 -48.99
C VAL A 88 70.28 92.27 -48.36
N ARG A 89 70.60 91.02 -47.95
CA ARG A 89 71.95 90.65 -47.47
C ARG A 89 73.02 90.77 -48.57
N THR A 90 72.69 90.43 -49.80
CA THR A 90 73.63 90.53 -50.94
C THR A 90 73.82 91.98 -51.39
N LEU A 91 72.77 92.82 -51.30
CA LEU A 91 72.81 94.24 -51.70
C LEU A 91 73.35 95.19 -50.61
N LEU A 92 73.15 94.90 -49.33
CA LEU A 92 73.58 95.76 -48.22
C LEU A 92 74.86 95.28 -47.51
N GLY A 93 75.51 94.22 -48.01
CA GLY A 93 76.69 93.62 -47.38
C GLY A 93 77.88 94.56 -47.13
N ILE A 94 77.93 95.73 -47.79
CA ILE A 94 78.98 96.74 -47.61
C ILE A 94 78.59 97.85 -46.61
N TYR A 95 77.32 97.91 -46.18
CA TYR A 95 76.77 99.00 -45.36
C TYR A 95 76.05 98.55 -44.08
N CYS A 96 75.94 97.24 -43.81
CA CYS A 96 75.34 96.73 -42.56
C CYS A 96 76.31 96.81 -41.37
N THR A 97 75.89 97.42 -40.26
CA THR A 97 76.64 97.40 -38.99
C THR A 97 76.61 95.99 -38.36
N PRO A 98 77.60 95.66 -37.49
CA PRO A 98 77.65 94.38 -36.79
C PRO A 98 76.37 94.04 -36.00
N GLU A 99 75.68 95.05 -35.42
CA GLU A 99 74.41 94.82 -34.73
C GLU A 99 73.28 94.34 -35.67
N VAL A 100 73.21 94.86 -36.90
CA VAL A 100 72.17 94.48 -37.88
C VAL A 100 72.39 93.07 -38.40
N SER A 101 73.65 92.67 -38.64
CA SER A 101 73.99 91.28 -39.00
C SER A 101 73.64 90.30 -37.87
N LYS A 102 73.89 90.66 -36.61
CA LYS A 102 73.55 89.83 -35.44
C LYS A 102 72.04 89.63 -35.28
N LEU A 103 71.24 90.68 -35.45
CA LEU A 103 69.77 90.61 -35.40
C LEU A 103 69.18 89.74 -36.52
N ILE A 104 69.78 89.77 -37.72
CA ILE A 104 69.37 88.93 -38.84
C ILE A 104 69.69 87.45 -38.57
N ASP A 105 70.85 87.13 -37.99
CA ASP A 105 71.22 85.76 -37.61
C ASP A 105 70.39 85.24 -36.42
N GLU A 106 70.02 86.08 -35.46
CA GLU A 106 69.11 85.75 -34.36
C GLU A 106 67.68 85.44 -34.86
N LEU A 107 67.15 86.22 -35.81
CA LEU A 107 65.84 85.97 -36.44
C LEU A 107 65.81 84.67 -37.25
N LYS A 108 66.90 84.33 -37.97
CA LYS A 108 67.03 83.09 -38.74
C LYS A 108 67.12 81.84 -37.84
N THR A 109 67.68 82.01 -36.65
CA THR A 109 67.83 80.95 -35.63
C THR A 109 66.52 80.72 -34.85
N SER A 110 65.75 81.77 -34.58
CA SER A 110 64.45 81.69 -33.89
C SER A 110 63.35 81.02 -34.74
N LEU A 111 63.28 81.34 -36.05
CA LEU A 111 62.23 80.79 -36.93
C LEU A 111 62.41 79.29 -37.24
N ASN A 112 63.64 78.79 -37.39
CA ASN A 112 63.89 77.37 -37.65
C ASN A 112 63.63 76.48 -36.42
N ASN A 113 63.87 76.98 -35.20
CA ASN A 113 63.65 76.21 -33.98
C ASN A 113 62.18 76.13 -33.57
N VAL A 114 61.40 77.21 -33.72
CA VAL A 114 59.98 77.24 -33.32
C VAL A 114 59.13 76.31 -34.19
N VAL A 115 59.30 76.34 -35.52
CA VAL A 115 58.51 75.50 -36.45
C VAL A 115 58.79 74.01 -36.25
N LEU A 116 60.05 73.65 -35.98
CA LEU A 116 60.42 72.25 -35.71
C LEU A 116 59.91 71.75 -34.37
N ILE A 117 59.92 72.60 -33.32
CA ILE A 117 59.33 72.27 -32.02
C ILE A 117 57.83 72.00 -32.15
N ASP A 118 57.11 72.83 -32.91
CA ASP A 118 55.65 72.67 -33.10
C ASP A 118 55.30 71.41 -33.90
N ILE A 119 56.09 71.05 -34.92
CA ILE A 119 55.88 69.81 -35.67
C ILE A 119 56.17 68.58 -34.80
N VAL A 120 57.27 68.58 -34.04
CA VAL A 120 57.59 67.49 -33.10
C VAL A 120 56.47 67.36 -32.08
N LYS A 121 56.02 68.48 -31.49
CA LYS A 121 54.91 68.50 -30.53
C LYS A 121 53.62 67.94 -31.15
N LYS A 122 53.26 68.37 -32.36
CA LYS A 122 52.06 67.90 -33.07
C LYS A 122 52.03 66.38 -33.18
N TYR A 123 53.11 65.75 -33.67
CA TYR A 123 53.13 64.29 -33.87
C TYR A 123 53.40 63.51 -32.58
N SER A 124 54.16 64.06 -31.63
CA SER A 124 54.39 63.44 -30.32
C SER A 124 53.14 63.43 -29.43
N GLU A 125 52.23 64.41 -29.55
CA GLU A 125 50.99 64.46 -28.77
C GLU A 125 49.79 63.83 -29.51
N MET A 126 49.89 63.62 -30.82
CA MET A 126 48.81 63.05 -31.63
C MET A 126 48.44 61.63 -31.20
N ASP A 127 47.14 61.39 -31.06
CA ASP A 127 46.56 60.06 -30.85
C ASP A 127 46.74 59.20 -32.10
N ILE A 128 47.09 57.92 -31.93
CA ILE A 128 47.37 57.00 -33.04
C ILE A 128 46.18 56.82 -33.98
N ASN A 129 44.94 56.97 -33.48
CA ASN A 129 43.73 56.85 -34.30
C ASN A 129 43.56 58.03 -35.27
N LYS A 130 44.27 59.14 -35.02
CA LYS A 130 44.28 60.34 -35.87
C LYS A 130 45.35 60.31 -36.97
N TYR A 131 46.17 59.25 -37.06
CA TYR A 131 47.16 59.11 -38.13
C TYR A 131 46.54 59.00 -39.52
N THR A 132 45.29 58.58 -39.62
CA THR A 132 44.49 58.64 -40.86
C THR A 132 44.35 60.06 -41.40
N LEU A 133 44.21 61.06 -40.52
CA LEU A 133 44.00 62.47 -40.87
C LEU A 133 45.31 63.22 -41.10
N ASN A 134 46.39 62.79 -40.44
CA ASN A 134 47.72 63.37 -40.60
C ASN A 134 48.76 62.23 -40.64
N PRO A 135 48.96 61.58 -41.81
CA PRO A 135 49.83 60.42 -41.92
C PRO A 135 51.28 60.74 -41.49
N PRO A 136 51.86 60.00 -40.53
CA PRO A 136 53.26 60.16 -40.17
C PRO A 136 54.20 59.89 -41.36
N ALA A 137 53.84 59.01 -42.28
CA ALA A 137 54.61 58.76 -43.51
C ALA A 137 54.94 60.06 -44.28
N ASP A 138 54.01 61.01 -44.34
CA ASP A 138 54.18 62.26 -45.09
C ASP A 138 55.24 63.17 -44.45
N ILE A 139 55.27 63.26 -43.11
CA ILE A 139 56.26 64.09 -42.42
C ILE A 139 57.63 63.44 -42.41
N PHE A 140 57.70 62.11 -42.32
CA PHE A 140 58.95 61.38 -42.42
C PHE A 140 59.56 61.45 -43.82
N ALA A 141 58.75 61.41 -44.89
CA ALA A 141 59.22 61.62 -46.26
C ALA A 141 59.82 63.03 -46.44
N LYS A 142 59.08 64.06 -45.99
CA LYS A 142 59.55 65.45 -46.02
C LYS A 142 60.83 65.65 -45.22
N PHE A 143 60.96 65.05 -44.05
CA PHE A 143 62.20 65.16 -43.26
C PHE A 143 63.34 64.35 -43.88
N GLY A 144 63.07 63.19 -44.46
CA GLY A 144 64.08 62.34 -45.11
C GLY A 144 64.83 63.05 -46.24
N GLU A 145 64.14 63.88 -47.03
CA GLU A 145 64.75 64.68 -48.11
C GLU A 145 65.76 65.72 -47.60
N VAL A 146 65.60 66.24 -46.39
CA VAL A 146 66.43 67.35 -45.83
C VAL A 146 67.37 66.90 -44.71
N SER A 147 67.18 65.68 -44.18
CA SER A 147 67.91 65.16 -43.01
C SER A 147 69.41 65.03 -43.22
N ASN A 148 69.85 64.71 -44.45
CA ASN A 148 71.26 64.54 -44.79
C ASN A 148 72.03 65.87 -44.88
N VAL A 149 71.31 67.00 -44.94
CA VAL A 149 71.88 68.34 -45.14
C VAL A 149 71.84 69.16 -43.84
N LYS A 150 70.90 68.88 -42.92
CA LYS A 150 70.72 69.65 -41.68
C LYS A 150 70.43 68.76 -40.45
N PRO A 151 71.36 68.69 -39.47
CA PRO A 151 71.23 67.81 -38.30
C PRO A 151 69.97 68.01 -37.44
N ILE A 152 69.43 69.22 -37.41
CA ILE A 152 68.27 69.58 -36.56
C ILE A 152 66.99 68.84 -37.03
N TYR A 153 66.83 68.63 -38.34
CA TYR A 153 65.71 67.87 -38.90
C TYR A 153 65.84 66.37 -38.63
N HIS A 154 67.07 65.86 -38.61
CA HIS A 154 67.35 64.48 -38.20
C HIS A 154 67.03 64.25 -36.70
N GLN A 155 67.32 65.22 -35.84
CA GLN A 155 66.95 65.14 -34.43
C GLN A 155 65.41 65.18 -34.23
N ALA A 156 64.70 66.02 -34.98
CA ALA A 156 63.24 66.07 -34.97
C ALA A 156 62.62 64.76 -35.51
N TYR A 157 63.19 64.21 -36.59
CA TYR A 157 62.83 62.91 -37.15
C TYR A 157 62.91 61.81 -36.08
N ASN A 158 64.03 61.71 -35.37
CA ASN A 158 64.22 60.68 -34.34
C ASN A 158 63.27 60.88 -33.14
N LYS A 159 63.02 62.12 -32.71
CA LYS A 159 62.07 62.40 -31.61
C LYS A 159 60.64 62.00 -31.96
N ILE A 160 60.20 62.28 -33.18
CA ILE A 160 58.87 61.87 -33.66
C ILE A 160 58.84 60.34 -33.79
N LYS A 161 59.87 59.72 -34.35
CA LYS A 161 60.01 58.26 -34.47
C LYS A 161 59.86 57.57 -33.13
N GLU A 162 60.64 57.97 -32.12
CA GLU A 162 60.56 57.37 -30.78
C GLU A 162 59.18 57.56 -30.15
N ALA A 163 58.60 58.77 -30.20
CA ALA A 163 57.28 59.02 -29.62
C ALA A 163 56.17 58.15 -30.24
N ILE A 164 56.21 57.95 -31.57
CA ILE A 164 55.27 57.09 -32.28
C ILE A 164 55.48 55.62 -31.92
N LEU A 165 56.74 55.14 -31.89
CA LEU A 165 57.07 53.76 -31.53
C LEU A 165 56.65 53.44 -30.08
N THR A 166 56.90 54.34 -29.13
CA THR A 166 56.51 54.15 -27.73
C THR A 166 55.00 53.99 -27.60
N LYS A 167 54.20 54.83 -28.28
CA LYS A 167 52.73 54.72 -28.22
C LYS A 167 52.20 53.43 -28.82
N LEU A 168 52.74 53.01 -29.96
CA LEU A 168 52.32 51.78 -30.62
C LEU A 168 52.73 50.54 -29.80
N ARG A 169 53.90 50.55 -29.18
CA ARG A 169 54.31 49.47 -28.25
C ARG A 169 53.45 49.44 -26.99
N GLN A 170 53.03 50.59 -26.47
CA GLN A 170 52.11 50.64 -25.34
C GLN A 170 50.75 50.01 -25.69
N GLU A 171 50.23 50.19 -26.90
CA GLU A 171 49.01 49.51 -27.34
C GLU A 171 49.18 47.99 -27.44
N LEU A 172 50.34 47.49 -27.88
CA LEU A 172 50.61 46.05 -27.86
C LEU A 172 50.71 45.49 -26.44
N ASP A 173 51.31 46.24 -25.51
CA ASP A 173 51.38 45.84 -24.10
C ASP A 173 49.99 45.86 -23.44
N ASP A 174 49.21 46.90 -23.73
CA ASP A 174 47.80 47.00 -23.34
C ASP A 174 46.99 45.84 -23.95
N ALA A 175 47.26 45.43 -25.18
CA ALA A 175 46.59 44.29 -25.81
C ALA A 175 46.85 42.94 -25.11
N LYS A 176 48.03 42.78 -24.47
CA LYS A 176 48.41 41.57 -23.72
C LYS A 176 47.92 41.58 -22.28
N THR A 177 47.78 42.76 -21.69
CA THR A 177 47.50 42.90 -20.25
C THR A 177 46.04 43.24 -19.97
N LYS A 178 45.37 43.95 -20.88
CA LYS A 178 43.97 44.37 -20.72
C LYS A 178 43.04 43.37 -21.39
N GLN A 179 42.05 42.96 -20.63
CA GLN A 179 41.06 41.97 -21.02
C GLN A 179 39.88 42.62 -21.78
N PRO A 180 39.17 41.89 -22.66
CA PRO A 180 39.34 40.47 -22.99
C PRO A 180 40.56 40.20 -23.88
N LEU A 181 41.32 39.17 -23.52
CA LEU A 181 42.38 38.59 -24.35
C LEU A 181 41.75 38.06 -25.64
N SER A 182 41.98 38.77 -26.73
CA SER A 182 41.51 38.39 -28.06
C SER A 182 42.49 38.92 -29.09
N CYS A 183 42.78 38.10 -30.11
CA CYS A 183 43.57 38.51 -31.27
C CYS A 183 42.91 39.62 -32.10
N ASP A 184 41.65 39.96 -31.79
CA ASP A 184 40.85 41.01 -32.43
C ASP A 184 40.39 42.10 -31.45
N ASN A 185 41.08 42.26 -30.31
CA ASN A 185 40.73 43.29 -29.33
C ASN A 185 40.95 44.72 -29.87
N ILE A 186 40.41 45.72 -29.16
CA ILE A 186 40.42 47.12 -29.63
C ILE A 186 41.83 47.68 -29.81
N TYR A 187 42.77 47.30 -28.94
CA TYR A 187 44.16 47.75 -28.98
C TYR A 187 44.89 47.21 -30.21
N ILE A 188 44.68 45.94 -30.56
CA ILE A 188 45.19 45.32 -31.79
C ILE A 188 44.61 46.02 -33.02
N ARG A 189 43.30 46.32 -33.04
CA ARG A 189 42.65 47.01 -34.15
C ARG A 189 43.17 48.44 -34.33
N ASN A 190 43.37 49.17 -33.24
CA ASN A 190 43.93 50.52 -33.26
C ASN A 190 45.37 50.48 -33.82
N PHE A 191 46.18 49.52 -33.36
CA PHE A 191 47.53 49.30 -33.83
C PHE A 191 47.58 48.96 -35.33
N GLU A 192 46.76 48.01 -35.80
CA GLU A 192 46.66 47.60 -37.21
C GLU A 192 46.17 48.72 -38.13
N SER A 193 45.35 49.63 -37.60
CA SER A 193 44.90 50.81 -38.34
C SER A 193 46.03 51.84 -38.45
N ALA A 194 46.71 52.14 -37.35
CA ALA A 194 47.77 53.14 -37.29
C ALA A 194 49.02 52.76 -38.11
N ILE A 195 49.40 51.48 -38.14
CA ILE A 195 50.62 51.00 -38.82
C ILE A 195 50.58 51.21 -40.34
N LYS A 196 49.38 51.30 -40.94
CA LYS A 196 49.19 51.53 -42.39
C LYS A 196 49.70 52.90 -42.86
N TYR A 197 49.81 53.86 -41.94
CA TYR A 197 50.19 55.24 -42.22
C TYR A 197 51.65 55.57 -41.81
N LEU A 198 52.45 54.54 -41.51
CA LEU A 198 53.85 54.68 -41.13
C LEU A 198 54.82 54.43 -42.30
N PRO A 199 56.06 54.93 -42.23
CA PRO A 199 57.12 54.58 -43.18
C PRO A 199 57.41 53.08 -43.22
N LYS A 200 57.82 52.59 -44.40
CA LYS A 200 58.07 51.16 -44.67
C LYS A 200 58.97 50.49 -43.63
N GLU A 201 60.08 51.14 -43.26
CA GLU A 201 61.05 50.60 -42.29
C GLU A 201 60.45 50.39 -40.89
N MET A 202 59.60 51.31 -40.42
CA MET A 202 58.94 51.19 -39.10
C MET A 202 57.81 50.16 -39.13
N LYS A 203 57.07 50.13 -40.25
CA LYS A 203 55.98 49.20 -40.48
C LYS A 203 56.46 47.75 -40.42
N GLU A 204 57.53 47.39 -41.14
CA GLU A 204 58.04 46.02 -41.17
C GLU A 204 58.46 45.51 -39.78
N SER A 205 59.12 46.34 -38.97
CA SER A 205 59.49 45.99 -37.59
C SER A 205 58.29 45.78 -36.67
N LEU A 206 57.29 46.66 -36.78
CA LEU A 206 56.10 46.63 -35.92
C LEU A 206 55.12 45.52 -36.31
N GLU A 207 55.08 45.11 -37.59
CA GLU A 207 54.28 43.96 -38.04
C GLU A 207 54.81 42.64 -37.44
N ILE A 208 56.12 42.51 -37.26
CA ILE A 208 56.73 41.37 -36.57
C ILE A 208 56.35 41.38 -35.07
N GLU A 209 56.43 42.53 -34.41
CA GLU A 209 56.03 42.68 -33.00
C GLU A 209 54.54 42.37 -32.80
N LEU A 210 53.67 42.80 -33.71
CA LEU A 210 52.24 42.48 -33.72
C LEU A 210 51.98 40.97 -33.86
N LYS A 211 52.71 40.30 -34.77
CA LYS A 211 52.60 38.85 -34.96
C LYS A 211 52.94 38.11 -33.67
N HIS A 212 54.08 38.42 -33.04
CA HIS A 212 54.47 37.83 -31.76
C HIS A 212 53.45 38.15 -30.66
N CYS A 213 52.88 39.36 -30.64
CA CYS A 213 51.84 39.74 -29.70
C CYS A 213 50.58 38.87 -29.85
N LYS A 214 50.10 38.64 -31.08
CA LYS A 214 48.97 37.74 -31.34
C LYS A 214 49.27 36.30 -30.95
N GLU A 215 50.50 35.82 -31.19
CA GLU A 215 50.93 34.49 -30.78
C GLU A 215 51.00 34.33 -29.24
N ASP A 216 51.46 35.36 -28.52
CA ASP A 216 51.48 35.38 -27.05
C ASP A 216 50.05 35.39 -26.48
N ILE A 217 49.15 36.21 -27.03
CA ILE A 217 47.72 36.23 -26.65
C ILE A 217 47.08 34.86 -26.90
N ALA A 218 47.35 34.25 -28.06
CA ALA A 218 46.86 32.91 -28.37
C ALA A 218 47.39 31.84 -27.40
N ARG A 219 48.67 31.91 -27.01
CA ARG A 219 49.26 31.03 -26.00
C ARG A 219 48.60 31.20 -24.62
N LEU A 220 48.40 32.44 -24.16
CA LEU A 220 47.72 32.72 -22.89
C LEU A 220 46.28 32.18 -22.87
N ILE A 221 45.54 32.36 -23.98
CA ILE A 221 44.20 31.79 -24.13
C ILE A 221 44.23 30.25 -24.04
N GLN A 222 45.22 29.62 -24.67
CA GLN A 222 45.40 28.17 -24.63
C GLN A 222 45.76 27.68 -23.22
N ASP A 223 46.63 28.39 -22.51
CA ASP A 223 47.05 28.03 -21.15
C ASP A 223 45.88 28.07 -20.17
N HIS A 224 45.04 29.11 -20.22
CA HIS A 224 43.81 29.15 -19.42
C HIS A 224 42.83 28.03 -19.78
N ASN A 225 42.71 27.68 -21.07
CA ASN A 225 41.89 26.58 -21.53
C ASN A 225 42.38 25.21 -21.03
N ASN A 226 43.70 24.98 -21.06
CA ASN A 226 44.33 23.76 -20.55
C ASN A 226 44.17 23.68 -19.02
N LYS A 227 44.41 24.78 -18.30
CA LYS A 227 44.23 24.85 -16.84
C LYS A 227 42.81 24.46 -16.41
N VAL A 228 41.78 24.92 -17.12
CA VAL A 228 40.39 24.49 -16.86
C VAL A 228 40.27 22.98 -17.08
N VAL A 229 40.64 22.48 -18.25
CA VAL A 229 40.48 21.05 -18.57
C VAL A 229 41.24 20.16 -17.58
N ASP A 230 42.46 20.51 -17.22
CA ASP A 230 43.30 19.75 -16.30
C ASP A 230 42.72 19.72 -14.88
N VAL A 231 42.27 20.86 -14.36
CA VAL A 231 41.66 20.94 -13.02
C VAL A 231 40.32 20.19 -12.98
N PHE A 232 39.52 20.24 -14.03
CA PHE A 232 38.21 19.55 -14.05
C PHE A 232 38.30 18.05 -14.35
N ASN A 233 39.38 17.59 -15.00
CA ASN A 233 39.61 16.16 -15.23
C ASN A 233 40.35 15.48 -14.07
N ASN A 234 41.24 16.19 -13.37
CA ASN A 234 42.17 15.57 -12.40
C ASN A 234 42.16 16.23 -11.01
N GLY A 235 41.49 17.36 -10.83
CA GLY A 235 41.40 18.07 -9.55
C GLY A 235 40.32 17.50 -8.63
N ASP A 236 40.39 17.86 -7.35
CA ASP A 236 39.34 17.60 -6.38
C ASP A 236 38.25 18.69 -6.42
N PHE A 237 37.12 18.45 -5.74
CA PHE A 237 36.02 19.41 -5.66
C PHE A 237 36.43 20.81 -5.17
N LYS A 238 37.43 20.88 -4.27
CA LYS A 238 37.89 22.13 -3.66
C LYS A 238 38.66 22.98 -4.68
N THR A 239 39.57 22.36 -5.42
CA THR A 239 40.37 23.02 -6.47
C THR A 239 39.50 23.46 -7.64
N MET A 240 38.52 22.65 -8.05
CA MET A 240 37.51 23.05 -9.04
C MET A 240 36.70 24.28 -8.60
N ASN A 241 36.18 24.27 -7.36
CA ASN A 241 35.38 25.37 -6.84
C ASN A 241 36.19 26.67 -6.71
N THR A 242 37.42 26.58 -6.19
CA THR A 242 38.32 27.74 -6.05
C THR A 242 38.61 28.39 -7.40
N LEU A 243 38.87 27.60 -8.44
CA LEU A 243 39.13 28.11 -9.79
C LEU A 243 37.89 28.79 -10.38
N LEU A 244 36.70 28.24 -10.18
CA LEU A 244 35.45 28.85 -10.65
C LEU A 244 35.13 30.14 -9.92
N GLU A 245 35.33 30.21 -8.60
CA GLU A 245 35.16 31.44 -7.83
C GLU A 245 36.13 32.53 -8.27
N GLU A 246 37.38 32.18 -8.56
CA GLU A 246 38.37 33.09 -9.13
C GLU A 246 37.89 33.64 -10.48
N TYR A 247 37.44 32.76 -11.38
CA TYR A 247 36.96 33.16 -12.71
C TYR A 247 35.59 33.84 -12.69
N HIS A 248 34.79 33.65 -11.64
CA HIS A 248 33.49 34.32 -11.48
C HIS A 248 33.64 35.79 -11.11
N LYS A 249 34.71 36.16 -10.40
CA LYS A 249 34.95 37.53 -9.92
C LYS A 249 35.27 38.53 -11.04
N PHE A 250 35.80 38.05 -12.16
CA PHE A 250 36.27 38.90 -13.26
C PHE A 250 35.39 38.68 -14.50
N GLN A 251 34.76 39.74 -14.99
CA GLN A 251 33.83 39.69 -16.12
C GLN A 251 34.47 39.09 -17.39
N GLU A 252 35.78 39.24 -17.51
CA GLU A 252 36.56 38.86 -18.67
C GLU A 252 36.98 37.38 -18.64
N MET A 253 36.93 36.74 -17.48
CA MET A 253 37.18 35.30 -17.32
C MET A 253 35.93 34.45 -17.56
N ARG A 254 34.80 35.09 -17.90
CA ARG A 254 33.49 34.45 -18.13
C ARG A 254 33.49 33.32 -19.16
N PRO A 255 34.24 33.38 -20.28
CA PRO A 255 34.32 32.24 -21.21
C PRO A 255 34.90 30.97 -20.55
N TYR A 256 35.92 31.12 -19.71
CA TYR A 256 36.57 30.01 -19.00
C TYR A 256 35.70 29.51 -17.84
N PHE A 257 35.02 30.41 -17.13
CA PHE A 257 34.00 30.07 -16.15
C PHE A 257 32.88 29.23 -16.77
N ASN A 258 32.34 29.64 -17.92
CA ASN A 258 31.30 28.90 -18.63
C ASN A 258 31.79 27.51 -19.07
N LYS A 259 33.04 27.41 -19.56
CA LYS A 259 33.63 26.11 -19.92
C LYS A 259 33.76 25.17 -18.72
N GLY A 260 34.22 25.68 -17.57
CA GLY A 260 34.28 24.91 -16.33
C GLY A 260 32.89 24.48 -15.85
N ARG A 261 31.89 25.39 -15.90
CA ARG A 261 30.49 25.08 -15.63
C ARG A 261 29.97 23.94 -16.50
N ASP A 262 30.22 24.00 -17.81
CA ASP A 262 29.71 23.00 -18.75
C ASP A 262 30.33 21.62 -18.49
N LEU A 263 31.59 21.55 -18.03
CA LEU A 263 32.24 20.31 -17.59
C LEU A 263 31.60 19.77 -16.30
N VAL A 264 31.32 20.61 -15.30
CA VAL A 264 30.60 20.20 -14.08
C VAL A 264 29.21 19.66 -14.41
N LEU A 265 28.46 20.37 -15.25
CA LEU A 265 27.13 19.94 -15.69
C LEU A 265 27.18 18.63 -16.47
N LYS A 266 28.24 18.39 -17.26
CA LYS A 266 28.45 17.11 -17.95
C LYS A 266 28.66 15.97 -16.93
N SER A 267 29.58 16.14 -15.98
CA SER A 267 29.82 15.12 -14.93
C SER A 267 28.57 14.80 -14.12
N ILE A 268 27.77 15.83 -13.78
CA ILE A 268 26.50 15.65 -13.09
C ILE A 268 25.52 14.84 -13.96
N ARG A 269 25.36 15.18 -15.25
CA ARG A 269 24.48 14.42 -16.16
C ARG A 269 24.91 12.96 -16.29
N ASP A 270 26.21 12.69 -16.34
CA ASP A 270 26.75 11.33 -16.40
C ASP A 270 26.42 10.55 -15.11
N ILE A 271 26.52 11.18 -13.93
CA ILE A 271 26.11 10.58 -12.64
C ILE A 271 24.59 10.34 -12.61
N VAL A 272 23.78 11.31 -13.03
CA VAL A 272 22.32 11.17 -13.10
C VAL A 272 21.92 10.02 -14.03
N ALA A 273 22.60 9.86 -15.17
CA ALA A 273 22.37 8.76 -16.09
C ALA A 273 22.70 7.40 -15.44
N LYS A 274 23.82 7.30 -14.71
CA LYS A 274 24.17 6.10 -13.94
C LYS A 274 23.11 5.77 -12.89
N ILE A 275 22.65 6.76 -12.12
CA ILE A 275 21.61 6.56 -11.11
C ILE A 275 20.33 5.98 -11.75
N ARG A 276 19.92 6.52 -12.91
CA ARG A 276 18.76 6.01 -13.66
C ARG A 276 18.97 4.57 -14.13
N GLU A 277 20.13 4.28 -14.71
CA GLU A 277 20.49 2.93 -15.15
C GLU A 277 20.49 1.92 -13.98
N SER A 278 21.00 2.32 -12.81
CA SER A 278 21.01 1.49 -11.60
C SER A 278 19.59 1.25 -11.08
N PHE A 279 18.70 2.25 -11.11
CA PHE A 279 17.27 2.04 -10.79
C PHE A 279 16.57 1.10 -11.78
N GLU A 280 16.81 1.24 -13.09
CA GLU A 280 16.26 0.33 -14.11
C GLU A 280 16.73 -1.11 -13.90
N LYS A 281 18.00 -1.30 -13.54
CA LYS A 281 18.59 -2.60 -13.17
C LYS A 281 18.20 -3.09 -11.78
N SER A 282 17.47 -2.29 -11.01
CA SER A 282 17.08 -2.56 -9.62
C SER A 282 18.27 -2.71 -8.66
N ASP A 283 19.41 -2.10 -8.98
CA ASP A 283 20.59 -1.99 -8.11
C ASP A 283 20.51 -0.70 -7.27
N ILE A 284 19.73 -0.78 -6.20
CA ILE A 284 19.44 0.37 -5.33
C ILE A 284 20.69 0.80 -4.56
N ALA A 285 21.55 -0.14 -4.18
CA ALA A 285 22.78 0.18 -3.46
C ALA A 285 23.74 1.01 -4.33
N ASP A 286 23.94 0.62 -5.60
CA ASP A 286 24.75 1.39 -6.54
C ASP A 286 24.11 2.76 -6.86
N ALA A 287 22.79 2.80 -7.04
CA ALA A 287 22.07 4.07 -7.24
C ALA A 287 22.30 5.04 -6.06
N LEU A 288 22.13 4.58 -4.82
CA LEU A 288 22.30 5.39 -3.61
C LEU A 288 23.76 5.82 -3.38
N SER A 289 24.73 4.97 -3.73
CA SER A 289 26.15 5.34 -3.73
C SER A 289 26.44 6.54 -4.65
N ASN A 290 25.92 6.50 -5.89
CA ASN A 290 26.04 7.60 -6.84
C ASN A 290 25.29 8.87 -6.39
N VAL A 291 24.20 8.74 -5.62
CA VAL A 291 23.49 9.88 -5.02
C VAL A 291 24.35 10.62 -4.00
N LYS A 292 25.19 9.92 -3.21
CA LYS A 292 26.15 10.55 -2.30
C LYS A 292 27.12 11.46 -3.07
N THR A 293 27.67 10.97 -4.18
CA THR A 293 28.53 11.78 -5.06
C THR A 293 27.77 12.96 -5.67
N LEU A 294 26.53 12.77 -6.14
CA LEU A 294 25.71 13.86 -6.68
C LEU A 294 25.44 14.95 -5.63
N HIS A 295 25.25 14.57 -4.36
CA HIS A 295 25.06 15.51 -3.28
C HIS A 295 26.31 16.36 -2.99
N GLU A 296 27.52 15.79 -3.09
CA GLU A 296 28.76 16.55 -2.97
C GLU A 296 28.87 17.63 -4.05
N TYR A 297 28.51 17.32 -5.30
CA TYR A 297 28.40 18.30 -6.37
C TYR A 297 27.38 19.41 -6.03
N ARG A 298 26.23 19.04 -5.46
CA ARG A 298 25.21 19.99 -5.03
C ARG A 298 25.73 20.96 -3.99
N ILE A 299 26.31 20.45 -2.89
CA ILE A 299 26.83 21.30 -1.80
C ILE A 299 27.86 22.30 -2.34
N LYS A 300 28.80 21.84 -3.18
CA LYS A 300 29.92 22.67 -3.62
C LYS A 300 29.56 23.67 -4.71
N PHE A 301 28.64 23.34 -5.62
CA PHE A 301 28.42 24.15 -6.82
C PHE A 301 27.03 24.77 -6.95
N GLN A 302 26.03 24.39 -6.14
CA GLN A 302 24.67 24.95 -6.24
C GLN A 302 24.62 26.48 -6.07
N ALA A 303 25.50 27.04 -5.23
CA ALA A 303 25.60 28.49 -5.04
C ALA A 303 26.12 29.22 -6.28
N LEU A 304 26.93 28.56 -7.11
CA LEU A 304 27.50 29.11 -8.35
C LEU A 304 26.58 28.88 -9.56
N PHE A 305 25.84 27.76 -9.58
CA PHE A 305 25.00 27.36 -10.71
C PHE A 305 23.64 26.83 -10.24
N ALA A 306 22.57 27.57 -10.52
CA ALA A 306 21.20 27.15 -10.18
C ALA A 306 20.80 25.82 -10.86
N ASP A 307 21.31 25.58 -12.08
CA ASP A 307 21.04 24.37 -12.89
C ASP A 307 21.44 23.07 -12.16
N VAL A 308 22.45 23.11 -11.29
CA VAL A 308 22.87 21.97 -10.45
C VAL A 308 21.76 21.58 -9.48
N GLY A 309 21.08 22.57 -8.90
CA GLY A 309 19.94 22.36 -8.00
C GLY A 309 18.78 21.66 -8.71
N GLN A 310 18.48 22.04 -9.96
CA GLN A 310 17.40 21.43 -10.75
C GLN A 310 17.69 19.95 -11.06
N LEU A 311 18.90 19.61 -11.51
CA LEU A 311 19.28 18.23 -11.81
C LEU A 311 19.25 17.33 -10.56
N CYS A 312 19.67 17.87 -9.40
CA CYS A 312 19.59 17.14 -8.15
C CYS A 312 18.13 16.93 -7.70
N PHE A 313 17.26 17.92 -7.91
CA PHE A 313 15.84 17.84 -7.57
C PHE A 313 15.12 16.74 -8.36
N GLU A 314 15.44 16.56 -9.65
CA GLU A 314 14.90 15.47 -10.47
C GLU A 314 15.23 14.09 -9.88
N VAL A 315 16.49 13.88 -9.50
CA VAL A 315 16.93 12.62 -8.87
C VAL A 315 16.27 12.42 -7.50
N THR A 316 16.15 13.47 -6.69
CA THR A 316 15.44 13.41 -5.41
C THR A 316 13.98 12.96 -5.60
N ASN A 317 13.26 13.49 -6.59
CA ASN A 317 11.90 13.03 -6.86
C ASN A 317 11.83 11.58 -7.33
N GLN A 318 12.80 11.13 -8.13
CA GLN A 318 12.90 9.73 -8.54
C GLN A 318 13.13 8.80 -7.34
N ILE A 319 14.02 9.17 -6.41
CA ILE A 319 14.24 8.42 -5.16
C ILE A 319 12.95 8.31 -4.34
N LYS A 320 12.24 9.44 -4.16
CA LYS A 320 10.97 9.49 -3.42
C LYS A 320 9.91 8.58 -4.02
N MET A 321 9.84 8.54 -5.36
CA MET A 321 8.93 7.68 -6.11
C MET A 321 9.28 6.20 -5.94
N VAL A 322 10.54 5.82 -6.17
CA VAL A 322 11.02 4.42 -6.05
C VAL A 322 10.82 3.88 -4.63
N PHE A 323 11.12 4.70 -3.60
CA PHE A 323 10.85 4.32 -2.22
C PHE A 323 9.34 4.11 -1.97
N SER A 324 8.50 5.04 -2.44
CA SER A 324 7.04 4.95 -2.23
C SER A 324 6.43 3.75 -2.94
N GLU A 325 6.90 3.42 -4.15
CA GLU A 325 6.49 2.22 -4.88
C GLU A 325 6.94 0.94 -4.17
N ALA A 326 8.19 0.87 -3.70
CA ALA A 326 8.69 -0.28 -2.95
C ALA A 326 7.95 -0.47 -1.62
N HIS A 327 7.66 0.62 -0.89
CA HIS A 327 6.89 0.60 0.34
C HIS A 327 5.46 0.11 0.08
N HIS A 328 4.76 0.74 -0.87
CA HIS A 328 3.39 0.37 -1.21
C HIS A 328 3.31 -1.07 -1.72
N GLY A 329 4.17 -1.45 -2.65
CA GLY A 329 4.20 -2.80 -3.23
C GLY A 329 4.52 -3.88 -2.20
N PHE A 330 5.34 -3.59 -1.19
CA PHE A 330 5.56 -4.53 -0.08
C PHE A 330 4.34 -4.60 0.85
N VAL A 331 3.81 -3.45 1.29
CA VAL A 331 2.66 -3.41 2.23
C VAL A 331 1.42 -4.05 1.62
N SER A 332 1.02 -3.66 0.40
CA SER A 332 -0.20 -4.18 -0.23
C SER A 332 -0.11 -5.67 -0.55
N SER A 333 1.07 -6.13 -0.99
CA SER A 333 1.23 -7.50 -1.49
C SER A 333 1.56 -8.51 -0.39
N PHE A 334 2.29 -8.09 0.65
CA PHE A 334 2.72 -8.97 1.75
C PHE A 334 1.87 -8.79 3.01
N LEU A 335 1.60 -7.56 3.41
CA LEU A 335 0.88 -7.31 4.66
C LEU A 335 -0.62 -7.34 4.42
N ASP A 336 -1.18 -6.59 3.47
CA ASP A 336 -2.64 -6.53 3.31
C ASP A 336 -3.26 -7.86 2.84
N ASN A 337 -2.60 -8.57 1.93
CA ASN A 337 -3.04 -9.92 1.50
C ASN A 337 -3.01 -10.97 2.63
N ASN A 338 -2.16 -10.81 3.64
CA ASN A 338 -2.04 -11.75 4.75
C ASN A 338 -2.65 -11.23 6.08
N VAL A 339 -3.06 -9.95 6.12
CA VAL A 339 -3.66 -9.27 7.28
C VAL A 339 -5.18 -9.10 7.13
N GLN A 340 -5.78 -9.57 6.03
CA GLN A 340 -7.22 -9.48 5.72
C GLN A 340 -8.21 -10.19 6.68
N ASN A 341 -7.81 -10.42 7.94
CA ASN A 341 -8.70 -10.71 9.06
C ASN A 341 -8.47 -9.85 10.32
N VAL A 342 -7.64 -8.79 10.30
CA VAL A 342 -7.49 -7.90 11.48
C VAL A 342 -7.34 -6.43 11.07
N THR A 343 -8.17 -5.60 11.71
CA THR A 343 -8.17 -4.12 11.84
C THR A 343 -8.80 -3.26 10.73
N ASP A 344 -10.09 -2.97 10.94
CA ASP A 344 -10.88 -1.93 10.27
C ASP A 344 -10.60 -0.48 10.77
N ASP A 345 -9.61 -0.25 11.64
CA ASP A 345 -9.48 1.06 12.33
C ASP A 345 -8.22 1.89 12.03
N ILE A 346 -7.26 1.43 11.20
CA ILE A 346 -6.01 2.20 11.00
C ILE A 346 -5.73 2.63 9.55
N VAL A 347 -6.24 1.94 8.53
CA VAL A 347 -5.91 2.26 7.12
C VAL A 347 -6.74 3.42 6.53
N ARG A 348 -7.74 3.93 7.26
CA ARG A 348 -8.67 4.94 6.72
C ARG A 348 -8.20 6.39 6.76
N LYS A 349 -6.97 6.69 7.24
CA LYS A 349 -6.43 8.06 7.21
C LYS A 349 -5.62 8.40 5.95
N ASP A 350 -4.86 7.47 5.37
CA ASP A 350 -3.90 7.83 4.30
C ASP A 350 -4.38 7.63 2.86
N SER A 351 -5.46 6.87 2.62
CA SER A 351 -6.02 6.73 1.27
C SER A 351 -6.78 7.98 0.78
N SER A 352 -7.11 8.91 1.68
CA SER A 352 -7.80 10.16 1.33
C SER A 352 -6.87 11.26 0.76
N ALA A 353 -5.55 11.08 0.83
CA ALA A 353 -4.59 12.03 0.29
C ALA A 353 -4.41 11.92 -1.24
N TRP A 354 -4.72 10.77 -1.85
CA TRP A 354 -4.43 10.53 -3.27
C TRP A 354 -5.55 10.93 -4.25
N SER A 355 -6.75 11.23 -3.75
CA SER A 355 -7.85 11.77 -4.59
C SER A 355 -7.94 13.30 -4.59
N ASN A 356 -7.17 13.99 -3.73
CA ASN A 356 -7.17 15.45 -3.61
C ASN A 356 -5.96 16.15 -4.24
N TRP A 357 -5.07 15.43 -4.93
CA TRP A 357 -3.99 16.02 -5.74
C TRP A 357 -4.36 16.28 -7.21
N ALA A 358 -5.67 16.38 -7.49
CA ALA A 358 -6.19 17.07 -8.67
C ALA A 358 -6.63 18.49 -8.28
N VAL A 359 -5.71 19.33 -7.79
CA VAL A 359 -5.99 20.76 -7.60
C VAL A 359 -5.91 21.47 -8.97
N PRO A 360 -6.87 22.35 -9.33
CA PRO A 360 -6.94 23.09 -10.62
C PRO A 360 -5.78 24.07 -10.94
N GLY A 361 -4.59 23.90 -10.38
CA GLY A 361 -3.42 24.76 -10.63
C GLY A 361 -2.62 24.40 -11.90
N ILE A 362 -2.76 23.17 -12.41
CA ILE A 362 -1.94 22.68 -13.54
C ILE A 362 -2.46 23.21 -14.90
N ARG A 363 -3.72 23.65 -15.01
CA ARG A 363 -4.22 24.26 -16.26
C ARG A 363 -3.70 25.68 -16.51
N ASN A 364 -3.36 26.44 -15.47
CA ASN A 364 -2.85 27.80 -15.65
C ASN A 364 -1.34 27.82 -15.94
N TYR A 365 -0.57 26.84 -15.44
CA TYR A 365 0.87 26.72 -15.73
C TYR A 365 1.17 26.19 -17.14
N ALA A 366 0.26 25.40 -17.72
CA ALA A 366 0.37 24.94 -19.11
C ALA A 366 0.18 26.09 -20.14
N SER A 367 -0.49 27.19 -19.77
CA SER A 367 -0.67 28.34 -20.66
C SER A 367 0.57 29.23 -20.77
N GLU A 368 1.43 29.26 -19.74
CA GLU A 368 2.69 30.01 -19.77
C GLU A 368 3.85 29.22 -20.40
N LEU A 369 3.82 27.88 -20.34
CA LEU A 369 4.81 27.01 -20.99
C LEU A 369 4.62 26.88 -22.52
N MET A 370 3.51 27.36 -23.09
CA MET A 370 3.27 27.37 -24.55
C MET A 370 4.02 28.47 -25.33
N LYS A 371 4.94 29.23 -24.69
CA LYS A 371 5.67 30.33 -25.36
C LYS A 371 7.14 30.05 -25.72
N CYS A 372 7.67 28.84 -25.48
CA CYS A 372 9.04 28.49 -25.89
C CYS A 372 9.06 27.24 -26.78
N ASN A 373 9.40 27.44 -28.06
CA ASN A 373 9.56 26.40 -29.08
C ASN A 373 10.75 25.49 -28.78
N VAL A 374 10.52 24.34 -28.15
CA VAL A 374 11.32 23.10 -28.32
C VAL A 374 10.38 21.89 -28.18
N GLN A 375 9.46 21.71 -29.14
CA GLN A 375 8.76 20.44 -29.39
C GLN A 375 9.51 19.79 -30.55
N ASP A 376 10.24 18.69 -30.36
CA ASP A 376 9.70 17.36 -30.70
C ASP A 376 10.37 16.18 -29.95
N SER A 377 11.30 16.43 -29.01
CA SER A 377 11.97 15.36 -28.26
C SER A 377 11.33 15.04 -26.90
N ILE A 378 10.49 15.93 -26.35
CA ILE A 378 9.92 15.81 -25.00
C ILE A 378 8.57 15.06 -25.02
N PHE A 379 7.82 15.08 -26.12
CA PHE A 379 6.50 14.43 -26.18
C PHE A 379 6.58 12.90 -26.33
N ASN A 380 7.64 12.37 -26.96
CA ASN A 380 7.84 10.92 -27.10
C ASN A 380 8.34 10.22 -25.82
N ILE A 381 8.86 10.97 -24.84
CA ILE A 381 9.35 10.42 -23.57
C ILE A 381 8.19 10.16 -22.61
N PHE A 382 7.16 11.00 -22.59
CA PHE A 382 6.00 10.82 -21.70
C PHE A 382 4.94 9.83 -22.22
N SER A 383 4.85 9.60 -23.54
CA SER A 383 3.83 8.70 -24.10
C SER A 383 4.17 7.21 -24.02
N THR A 384 5.45 6.86 -23.79
CA THR A 384 5.91 5.47 -23.86
C THR A 384 5.85 4.77 -22.50
N SER A 385 6.06 5.49 -21.39
CA SER A 385 5.88 4.96 -20.03
C SER A 385 4.40 4.96 -19.58
N ASN A 386 3.58 5.92 -20.01
CA ASN A 386 2.14 5.93 -19.68
C ASN A 386 1.31 4.91 -20.47
N ARG A 387 1.77 4.46 -21.65
CA ARG A 387 1.07 3.40 -22.40
C ARG A 387 1.25 2.00 -21.81
N GLN A 388 2.27 1.78 -20.97
CA GLN A 388 2.43 0.53 -20.22
C GLN A 388 1.63 0.54 -18.91
N ALA A 389 1.43 1.71 -18.29
CA ALA A 389 0.58 1.85 -17.09
C ALA A 389 -0.92 1.64 -17.38
N GLU A 390 -1.41 1.89 -18.60
CA GLU A 390 -2.81 1.68 -18.98
C GLU A 390 -3.12 0.25 -19.49
N GLN A 391 -2.12 -0.63 -19.63
CA GLN A 391 -2.31 -2.03 -20.06
C GLN A 391 -2.06 -3.09 -18.98
N GLN A 392 -1.75 -2.71 -17.74
CA GLN A 392 -1.59 -3.63 -16.60
C GLN A 392 -2.62 -3.42 -15.48
N ASN A 393 -3.87 -3.14 -15.86
CA ASN A 393 -5.02 -3.27 -14.96
C ASN A 393 -5.74 -4.61 -15.21
N SER A 394 -4.99 -5.70 -15.13
CA SER A 394 -5.51 -7.06 -14.98
C SER A 394 -4.98 -7.60 -13.66
N GLY A 395 -5.88 -7.84 -12.70
CA GLY A 395 -5.53 -8.27 -11.34
C GLY A 395 -4.93 -9.68 -11.30
N GLU A 396 -3.64 -9.78 -11.57
CA GLU A 396 -2.81 -10.91 -11.15
C GLU A 396 -2.17 -10.60 -9.78
N PRO A 397 -2.16 -11.54 -8.83
CA PRO A 397 -1.49 -11.35 -7.55
C PRO A 397 0.03 -11.21 -7.76
N ALA A 398 0.63 -10.19 -7.15
CA ALA A 398 2.08 -9.95 -7.22
C ALA A 398 2.86 -11.21 -6.87
N THR A 399 3.87 -11.54 -7.67
CA THR A 399 4.65 -12.76 -7.46
C THR A 399 5.52 -12.64 -6.20
N VAL A 400 5.80 -13.75 -5.51
CA VAL A 400 6.67 -13.77 -4.29
C VAL A 400 8.01 -13.06 -4.54
N LYS A 401 8.56 -13.17 -5.76
CA LYS A 401 9.80 -12.50 -6.17
C LYS A 401 9.71 -10.98 -6.22
N GLU A 402 8.55 -10.45 -6.59
CA GLU A 402 8.30 -9.01 -6.67
C GLU A 402 8.22 -8.38 -5.28
N VAL A 403 7.51 -9.06 -4.37
CA VAL A 403 7.46 -8.67 -2.96
C VAL A 403 8.84 -8.71 -2.32
N GLU A 404 9.63 -9.75 -2.62
CA GLU A 404 11.01 -9.86 -2.15
C GLU A 404 11.90 -8.73 -2.68
N LYS A 405 11.76 -8.38 -3.96
CA LYS A 405 12.47 -7.23 -4.56
C LYS A 405 12.12 -5.93 -3.84
N ASN A 406 10.84 -5.69 -3.57
CA ASN A 406 10.38 -4.51 -2.84
C ASN A 406 10.95 -4.47 -1.42
N PHE A 407 10.98 -5.61 -0.73
CA PHE A 407 11.61 -5.73 0.58
C PHE A 407 13.10 -5.37 0.57
N LEU A 408 13.87 -5.94 -0.35
CA LEU A 408 15.31 -5.66 -0.47
C LEU A 408 15.58 -4.19 -0.81
N CYS A 409 14.74 -3.59 -1.67
CA CYS A 409 14.79 -2.16 -1.97
C CYS A 409 14.63 -1.30 -0.69
N LEU A 410 13.62 -1.60 0.14
CA LEU A 410 13.41 -0.93 1.41
C LEU A 410 14.61 -1.09 2.36
N ILE A 411 15.20 -2.29 2.42
CA ILE A 411 16.40 -2.54 3.23
C ILE A 411 17.58 -1.66 2.82
N GLU A 412 17.84 -1.49 1.52
CA GLU A 412 18.93 -0.62 1.05
C GLU A 412 18.67 0.87 1.38
N PHE A 413 17.43 1.34 1.25
CA PHE A 413 17.07 2.70 1.70
C PHE A 413 17.26 2.88 3.21
N ILE A 414 16.88 1.90 4.03
CA ILE A 414 17.06 1.94 5.48
C ILE A 414 18.56 1.96 5.84
N LYS A 415 19.37 1.09 5.22
CA LYS A 415 20.83 1.07 5.43
C LYS A 415 21.45 2.42 5.12
N PHE A 416 21.14 2.97 3.94
CA PHE A 416 21.64 4.28 3.53
C PHE A 416 21.20 5.38 4.50
N SER A 417 19.94 5.39 4.94
CA SER A 417 19.48 6.36 5.94
C SER A 417 20.26 6.23 7.26
N ASN A 418 20.51 5.00 7.73
CA ASN A 418 21.19 4.75 8.99
C ASN A 418 22.69 5.14 8.94
N GLU A 419 23.39 4.74 7.88
CA GLU A 419 24.81 5.07 7.66
C GLU A 419 25.04 6.59 7.71
N ASN A 420 24.15 7.36 7.08
CA ASN A 420 24.25 8.83 7.05
C ASN A 420 23.65 9.51 8.29
N ARG A 421 22.97 8.78 9.19
CA ARG A 421 22.52 9.29 10.50
C ARG A 421 23.56 9.11 11.60
N ASP A 422 24.35 8.03 11.56
CA ASP A 422 25.39 7.79 12.58
C ASP A 422 26.61 8.71 12.41
N GLU A 423 26.89 9.18 11.20
CA GLU A 423 27.95 10.18 10.92
C GLU A 423 27.64 11.59 11.50
N LEU A 424 26.36 11.91 11.80
CA LEU A 424 25.93 13.19 12.38
C LEU A 424 26.37 13.43 13.83
N LYS A 425 26.98 12.45 14.49
CA LYS A 425 27.48 12.60 15.88
C LYS A 425 28.74 13.48 15.97
N ASP A 426 29.38 13.78 14.84
CA ASP A 426 30.50 14.72 14.73
C ASP A 426 30.08 16.02 14.00
N ASN A 427 29.41 16.93 14.72
CA ASN A 427 29.30 18.41 14.54
C ASN A 427 29.33 19.09 13.13
N ASP A 428 29.12 18.42 12.00
CA ASP A 428 29.17 19.04 10.67
C ASP A 428 27.75 19.35 10.12
N VAL A 429 27.48 20.64 9.90
CA VAL A 429 26.16 21.18 9.53
C VAL A 429 25.73 20.76 8.10
N ASP A 430 26.67 20.31 7.26
CA ASP A 430 26.42 19.96 5.86
C ASP A 430 25.69 18.60 5.68
N GLN A 431 25.84 17.63 6.60
CA GLN A 431 25.22 16.30 6.49
C GLN A 431 23.70 16.31 6.75
N SER A 432 23.19 17.33 7.45
CA SER A 432 21.75 17.53 7.68
C SER A 432 20.93 17.64 6.38
N ARG A 433 21.56 17.97 5.24
CA ARG A 433 20.88 18.16 3.95
C ARG A 433 20.81 16.90 3.09
N LEU A 434 21.57 15.85 3.39
CA LEU A 434 21.47 14.58 2.66
C LEU A 434 20.16 13.85 3.02
N ILE A 435 19.63 14.07 4.24
CA ILE A 435 18.34 13.52 4.68
C ILE A 435 17.17 14.06 3.85
N ASP A 436 17.29 15.28 3.29
CA ASP A 436 16.26 15.92 2.45
C ASP A 436 15.97 15.17 1.13
N ILE A 437 16.77 14.16 0.77
CA ILE A 437 16.50 13.31 -0.41
C ILE A 437 15.32 12.36 -0.17
N PHE A 438 15.02 12.04 1.08
CA PHE A 438 13.91 11.16 1.44
C PHE A 438 12.58 11.93 1.47
N PRO A 439 11.44 11.24 1.29
CA PRO A 439 10.13 11.83 1.55
C PRO A 439 10.02 12.39 2.98
N GLU A 440 9.22 13.43 3.19
CA GLU A 440 8.97 14.00 4.53
C GLU A 440 8.35 12.96 5.49
N ASP A 441 7.59 12.01 4.94
CA ASP A 441 6.94 10.92 5.65
C ASP A 441 7.77 9.62 5.73
N PHE A 442 9.06 9.66 5.37
CA PHE A 442 9.92 8.46 5.34
C PHE A 442 9.99 7.73 6.68
N ASP A 443 10.29 8.47 7.76
CA ASP A 443 10.39 7.89 9.10
C ASP A 443 9.04 7.38 9.62
N GLU A 444 7.96 8.09 9.31
CA GLU A 444 6.60 7.68 9.67
C GLU A 444 6.18 6.40 8.93
N LYS A 445 6.49 6.29 7.64
CA LYS A 445 6.26 5.08 6.83
C LYS A 445 7.06 3.88 7.32
N LEU A 446 8.32 4.08 7.71
CA LEU A 446 9.16 3.02 8.27
C LEU A 446 8.67 2.57 9.65
N LYS A 447 8.29 3.52 10.51
CA LYS A 447 7.69 3.22 11.81
C LYS A 447 6.40 2.43 11.65
N THR A 448 5.51 2.87 10.76
CA THR A 448 4.25 2.19 10.46
C THR A 448 4.49 0.79 9.92
N LEU A 449 5.45 0.62 9.00
CA LEU A 449 5.84 -0.68 8.48
C LEU A 449 6.34 -1.62 9.59
N ASN A 450 7.17 -1.12 10.49
CA ASN A 450 7.67 -1.91 11.64
C ASN A 450 6.52 -2.34 12.56
N GLU A 451 5.60 -1.43 12.89
CA GLU A 451 4.43 -1.75 13.72
C GLU A 451 3.53 -2.80 13.06
N GLN A 452 3.31 -2.69 11.75
CA GLN A 452 2.53 -3.67 11.00
C GLN A 452 3.21 -5.04 10.96
N LEU A 453 4.52 -5.09 10.74
CA LEU A 453 5.29 -6.35 10.77
C LEU A 453 5.27 -7.00 12.16
N VAL A 454 5.44 -6.22 13.23
CA VAL A 454 5.33 -6.72 14.62
C VAL A 454 3.96 -7.35 14.86
N LYS A 455 2.88 -6.65 14.51
CA LYS A 455 1.51 -7.15 14.66
C LYS A 455 1.28 -8.41 13.84
N PHE A 456 1.72 -8.43 12.59
CA PHE A 456 1.61 -9.56 11.70
C PHE A 456 2.28 -10.81 12.27
N PHE A 457 3.56 -10.71 12.65
CA PHE A 457 4.32 -11.83 13.18
C PHE A 457 3.80 -12.32 14.54
N ALA A 458 3.43 -11.40 15.44
CA ALA A 458 2.86 -11.77 16.73
C ALA A 458 1.54 -12.53 16.58
N LYS A 459 0.62 -12.02 15.74
CA LYS A 459 -0.68 -12.66 15.48
C LYS A 459 -0.51 -14.04 14.84
N ARG A 460 0.35 -14.16 13.82
CA ARG A 460 0.63 -15.45 13.17
C ARG A 460 1.15 -16.47 14.16
N GLU A 461 2.12 -16.07 15.00
CA GLU A 461 2.72 -16.97 15.99
C GLU A 461 1.70 -17.41 17.05
N GLU A 462 0.79 -16.52 17.45
CA GLU A 462 -0.33 -16.85 18.34
C GLU A 462 -1.32 -17.83 17.68
N GLN A 463 -1.71 -17.58 16.42
CA GLN A 463 -2.59 -18.45 15.65
C GLN A 463 -2.01 -19.87 15.51
N TYR A 464 -0.73 -19.96 15.17
CA TYR A 464 -0.01 -21.23 15.10
C TYR A 464 -0.03 -21.97 16.45
N LYS A 465 0.34 -21.30 17.55
CA LYS A 465 0.39 -21.92 18.87
C LYS A 465 -0.98 -22.40 19.35
N ASN A 466 -2.02 -21.59 19.16
CA ASN A 466 -3.38 -21.95 19.53
C ASN A 466 -3.87 -23.15 18.71
N ALA A 467 -3.65 -23.14 17.39
CA ALA A 467 -4.04 -24.25 16.52
C ALA A 467 -3.29 -25.55 16.86
N LEU A 468 -1.98 -25.48 17.15
CA LEU A 468 -1.19 -26.65 17.54
C LEU A 468 -1.60 -27.20 18.92
N GLN A 469 -2.01 -26.34 19.85
CA GLN A 469 -2.40 -26.75 21.20
C GLN A 469 -3.59 -27.71 21.18
N ILE A 470 -4.63 -27.37 20.41
CA ILE A 470 -5.85 -28.17 20.25
C ILE A 470 -5.85 -29.09 19.03
N LEU A 471 -4.76 -29.06 18.24
CA LEU A 471 -4.60 -29.82 17.00
C LEU A 471 -5.72 -29.56 15.99
N ASP A 472 -6.05 -28.28 15.78
CA ASP A 472 -7.00 -27.83 14.77
C ASP A 472 -6.38 -27.93 13.37
N ILE A 473 -6.83 -28.94 12.63
CA ILE A 473 -6.27 -29.29 11.33
C ILE A 473 -6.45 -28.17 10.30
N THR A 474 -7.62 -27.53 10.27
CA THR A 474 -7.92 -26.48 9.28
C THR A 474 -7.06 -25.25 9.51
N SER A 475 -7.00 -24.77 10.75
CA SER A 475 -6.17 -23.62 11.11
C SER A 475 -4.67 -23.90 10.89
N LEU A 476 -4.19 -25.12 11.18
CA LEU A 476 -2.80 -25.50 10.93
C LEU A 476 -2.48 -25.58 9.42
N GLU A 477 -3.43 -26.02 8.59
CA GLU A 477 -3.26 -26.05 7.13
C GLU A 477 -3.12 -24.64 6.55
N GLU A 478 -3.93 -23.68 7.01
CA GLU A 478 -3.81 -22.27 6.62
C GLU A 478 -2.43 -21.69 7.00
N VAL A 479 -1.98 -21.96 8.22
CA VAL A 479 -0.65 -21.55 8.69
C VAL A 479 0.46 -22.17 7.82
N LEU A 480 0.35 -23.46 7.47
CA LEU A 480 1.32 -24.15 6.63
C LEU A 480 1.35 -23.60 5.20
N ASN A 481 0.19 -23.30 4.60
CA ASN A 481 0.11 -22.71 3.26
C ASN A 481 0.81 -21.35 3.20
N MET A 482 0.49 -20.47 4.15
CA MET A 482 1.12 -19.16 4.22
C MET A 482 2.63 -19.29 4.47
N SER A 483 3.02 -20.14 5.43
CA SER A 483 4.43 -20.37 5.75
C SER A 483 5.19 -20.92 4.54
N LYS A 484 4.63 -21.89 3.80
CA LYS A 484 5.25 -22.45 2.59
C LYS A 484 5.44 -21.40 1.49
N GLN A 485 4.51 -20.46 1.34
CA GLN A 485 4.60 -19.40 0.36
C GLN A 485 5.67 -18.36 0.71
N TRP A 486 5.78 -18.01 2.00
CA TRP A 486 6.52 -16.82 2.42
C TRP A 486 7.78 -17.10 3.25
N ASP A 487 8.10 -18.35 3.61
CA ASP A 487 9.17 -18.66 4.57
C ASP A 487 10.52 -18.09 4.12
N PHE A 488 10.84 -18.17 2.82
CA PHE A 488 12.08 -17.62 2.29
C PHE A 488 12.20 -16.11 2.50
N LEU A 489 11.10 -15.37 2.33
CA LEU A 489 11.07 -13.94 2.62
C LEU A 489 11.19 -13.69 4.12
N ILE A 490 10.51 -14.48 4.95
CA ILE A 490 10.57 -14.39 6.42
C ILE A 490 12.00 -14.65 6.91
N GLU A 491 12.69 -15.65 6.39
CA GLU A 491 14.12 -15.90 6.66
C GLU A 491 14.99 -14.70 6.30
N LYS A 492 14.72 -14.04 5.16
CA LYS A 492 15.44 -12.81 4.78
C LYS A 492 15.13 -11.65 5.72
N ILE A 493 13.89 -11.49 6.18
CA ILE A 493 13.53 -10.47 7.17
C ILE A 493 14.28 -10.75 8.48
N ILE A 494 14.30 -12.01 8.95
CA ILE A 494 15.05 -12.46 10.14
C ILE A 494 16.55 -12.16 9.98
N LYS A 495 17.13 -12.44 8.81
CA LYS A 495 18.56 -12.19 8.53
C LYS A 495 18.93 -10.70 8.67
N HIS A 496 18.01 -9.80 8.34
CA HIS A 496 18.22 -8.34 8.43
C HIS A 496 17.76 -7.73 9.75
N LYS A 497 17.49 -8.54 10.80
CA LYS A 497 16.99 -8.06 12.10
C LYS A 497 17.83 -6.93 12.74
N SER A 498 19.15 -6.91 12.51
CA SER A 498 20.06 -5.89 13.07
C SER A 498 19.78 -4.49 12.53
N ILE A 499 19.23 -4.39 11.32
CA ILE A 499 18.97 -3.11 10.64
C ILE A 499 17.81 -2.36 11.31
N TYR A 500 16.84 -3.11 11.85
CA TYR A 500 15.67 -2.53 12.52
C TYR A 500 15.93 -2.06 13.96
N HIS A 501 17.08 -2.40 14.54
CA HIS A 501 17.47 -1.89 15.86
C HIS A 501 17.73 -0.39 15.88
N ILE A 502 17.97 0.22 14.72
CA ILE A 502 18.34 1.64 14.59
C ILE A 502 17.11 2.54 14.44
N ILE A 503 16.01 2.02 13.87
CA ILE A 503 14.79 2.81 13.60
C ILE A 503 13.90 2.96 14.85
N ASP A 504 13.91 1.98 15.76
CA ASP A 504 13.07 2.02 16.96
C ASP A 504 13.80 1.46 18.19
N ALA A 505 14.12 2.34 19.13
CA ALA A 505 14.72 2.00 20.42
C ALA A 505 13.69 1.47 21.45
N SER A 506 12.42 1.34 21.07
CA SER A 506 11.35 0.86 21.97
C SER A 506 11.55 -0.60 22.41
N GLU A 507 10.97 -0.95 23.56
CA GLU A 507 11.00 -2.32 24.07
C GLU A 507 10.28 -3.34 23.15
N ASN A 508 9.40 -2.85 22.26
CA ASN A 508 8.60 -3.59 21.27
C ASN A 508 9.26 -3.66 19.87
N ASN A 509 10.59 -3.58 19.81
CA ASN A 509 11.29 -3.66 18.53
C ASN A 509 11.02 -4.99 17.80
N ILE A 510 10.71 -4.88 16.51
CA ILE A 510 10.54 -5.96 15.53
C ILE A 510 11.60 -7.07 15.63
N GLY A 511 12.85 -6.74 15.93
CA GLY A 511 13.94 -7.69 16.13
C GLY A 511 13.64 -8.75 17.21
N LYS A 512 12.98 -8.39 18.33
CA LYS A 512 12.58 -9.35 19.37
C LYS A 512 11.40 -10.21 18.92
N THR A 513 10.41 -9.62 18.28
CA THR A 513 9.20 -10.34 17.81
C THR A 513 9.58 -11.36 16.74
N ILE A 514 10.41 -10.97 15.79
CA ILE A 514 10.86 -11.82 14.68
C ILE A 514 11.68 -13.02 15.17
N THR A 515 12.48 -12.89 16.24
CA THR A 515 13.21 -14.04 16.79
C THR A 515 12.32 -15.13 17.42
N LYS A 516 11.05 -14.83 17.68
CA LYS A 516 10.08 -15.77 18.24
C LYS A 516 9.21 -16.45 17.19
N VAL A 517 9.35 -16.07 15.92
CA VAL A 517 8.54 -16.61 14.82
C VAL A 517 9.03 -18.02 14.49
N THR A 518 8.11 -18.97 14.48
CA THR A 518 8.37 -20.35 14.10
C THR A 518 8.39 -20.47 12.57
N LEU A 519 9.46 -21.03 12.00
CA LEU A 519 9.62 -21.23 10.56
C LEU A 519 8.93 -22.52 10.08
N PHE A 520 8.66 -22.63 8.77
CA PHE A 520 7.97 -23.78 8.17
C PHE A 520 8.55 -25.14 8.59
N PRO A 521 9.88 -25.38 8.59
CA PRO A 521 10.42 -26.67 9.02
C PRO A 521 10.13 -26.99 10.49
N GLN A 522 10.14 -25.98 11.35
CA GLN A 522 9.87 -26.14 12.79
C GLN A 522 8.38 -26.37 13.05
N ILE A 523 7.49 -25.76 12.27
CA ILE A 523 6.06 -26.02 12.30
C ILE A 523 5.80 -27.48 11.91
N ILE A 524 6.42 -27.97 10.84
CA ILE A 524 6.31 -29.37 10.40
C ILE A 524 6.80 -30.33 11.48
N ASP A 525 7.96 -30.07 12.09
CA ASP A 525 8.48 -30.91 13.16
C ASP A 525 7.54 -30.90 14.39
N SER A 526 6.98 -29.75 14.76
CA SER A 526 6.03 -29.65 15.89
C SER A 526 4.71 -30.38 15.64
N ILE A 527 4.19 -30.32 14.40
CA ILE A 527 3.00 -31.08 13.99
C ILE A 527 3.31 -32.58 13.98
N ASN A 528 4.47 -33.00 13.46
CA ASN A 528 4.91 -34.39 13.51
C ASN A 528 4.93 -34.92 14.95
N ASP A 529 5.54 -34.18 15.88
CA ASP A 529 5.64 -34.57 17.30
C ASP A 529 4.24 -34.71 17.94
N LYS A 530 3.33 -33.77 17.64
CA LYS A 530 1.97 -33.77 18.18
C LYS A 530 1.13 -34.93 17.60
N LEU A 531 1.26 -35.22 16.31
CA LEU A 531 0.60 -36.36 15.66
C LEU A 531 1.17 -37.70 16.12
N GLN A 532 2.48 -37.79 16.31
CA GLN A 532 3.12 -38.99 16.87
C GLN A 532 2.64 -39.25 18.29
N LYS A 533 2.56 -38.20 19.12
CA LYS A 533 1.97 -38.30 20.47
C LYS A 533 0.51 -38.75 20.43
N LEU A 534 -0.30 -38.20 19.52
CA LEU A 534 -1.69 -38.61 19.34
C LEU A 534 -1.80 -40.09 18.93
N LYS A 535 -0.97 -40.53 17.98
CA LYS A 535 -0.85 -41.94 17.56
C LYS A 535 -0.55 -42.83 18.77
N ASP A 536 0.46 -42.48 19.55
CA ASP A 536 0.88 -43.26 20.72
C ASP A 536 -0.22 -43.29 21.79
N GLU A 537 -0.88 -42.16 22.06
CA GLU A 537 -2.03 -42.09 22.96
C GLU A 537 -3.16 -43.05 22.51
N LEU A 538 -3.53 -43.03 21.22
CA LEU A 538 -4.57 -43.90 20.67
C LEU A 538 -4.19 -45.39 20.74
N ILE A 539 -2.92 -45.73 20.45
CA ILE A 539 -2.44 -47.11 20.51
C ILE A 539 -2.46 -47.64 21.93
N HIS A 540 -2.13 -46.84 22.94
CA HIS A 540 -2.04 -47.26 24.34
C HIS A 540 -3.34 -47.06 25.13
N GLN A 541 -4.34 -46.37 24.58
CA GLN A 541 -5.61 -46.10 25.26
C GLN A 541 -6.34 -47.40 25.64
N GLU A 542 -6.48 -47.68 26.93
CA GLU A 542 -7.32 -48.78 27.42
C GLU A 542 -8.80 -48.40 27.36
N LEU A 543 -9.63 -49.34 26.92
CA LEU A 543 -11.09 -49.14 26.78
C LEU A 543 -11.85 -49.42 28.07
N ILE A 544 -11.35 -50.34 28.90
CA ILE A 544 -11.87 -50.60 30.24
C ILE A 544 -10.95 -49.92 31.25
N ASN A 545 -11.36 -48.75 31.73
CA ASN A 545 -10.59 -47.89 32.63
C ASN A 545 -11.52 -47.26 33.69
N GLU A 546 -10.99 -46.41 34.58
CA GLU A 546 -11.81 -45.81 35.65
C GLU A 546 -12.98 -44.95 35.15
N GLU A 547 -12.84 -44.27 34.01
CA GLU A 547 -13.91 -43.47 33.40
C GLU A 547 -15.02 -44.36 32.82
N THR A 548 -14.64 -45.51 32.26
CA THR A 548 -15.58 -46.43 31.62
C THR A 548 -16.16 -47.50 32.53
N LYS A 549 -15.65 -47.61 33.77
CA LYS A 549 -16.27 -48.36 34.88
C LYS A 549 -17.46 -47.64 35.51
N GLY A 550 -17.57 -46.33 35.30
CA GLY A 550 -18.63 -45.49 35.87
C GLY A 550 -19.99 -45.57 35.15
N TYR A 551 -20.88 -44.65 35.52
CA TYR A 551 -22.22 -44.51 34.93
C TYR A 551 -22.17 -44.16 33.44
N SER A 552 -23.27 -44.45 32.72
CA SER A 552 -23.38 -44.30 31.25
C SER A 552 -22.87 -42.97 30.71
N LYS A 553 -23.14 -41.85 31.39
CA LYS A 553 -22.72 -40.51 30.95
C LYS A 553 -21.20 -40.35 30.80
N HIS A 554 -20.41 -40.85 31.77
CA HIS A 554 -18.95 -40.70 31.74
C HIS A 554 -18.35 -41.62 30.67
N ARG A 555 -18.88 -42.84 30.58
CA ARG A 555 -18.48 -43.83 29.57
C ARG A 555 -18.79 -43.37 28.14
N ASP A 556 -19.97 -42.82 27.90
CA ASP A 556 -20.35 -42.26 26.60
C ASP A 556 -19.43 -41.09 26.22
N GLU A 557 -19.15 -40.17 27.16
CA GLU A 557 -18.24 -39.05 26.91
C GLU A 557 -16.81 -39.51 26.61
N PHE A 558 -16.31 -40.55 27.30
CA PHE A 558 -15.01 -41.15 26.98
C PHE A 558 -14.94 -41.63 25.52
N TYR A 559 -15.93 -42.42 25.06
CA TYR A 559 -15.97 -42.91 23.69
C TYR A 559 -16.16 -41.77 22.67
N ARG A 560 -16.91 -40.72 23.01
CA ARG A 560 -17.04 -39.52 22.18
C ARG A 560 -15.70 -38.79 22.02
N GLN A 561 -14.93 -38.64 23.09
CA GLN A 561 -13.59 -38.04 23.03
C GLN A 561 -12.62 -38.91 22.25
N LEU A 562 -12.70 -40.23 22.39
CA LEU A 562 -11.93 -41.17 21.59
C LEU A 562 -12.26 -41.03 20.11
N ASN A 563 -13.55 -40.95 19.74
CA ASN A 563 -13.98 -40.72 18.36
C ASN A 563 -13.40 -39.42 17.79
N LYS A 564 -13.47 -38.31 18.55
CA LYS A 564 -12.86 -37.02 18.17
C LYS A 564 -11.36 -37.14 17.88
N LYS A 565 -10.60 -37.86 18.71
CA LYS A 565 -9.16 -38.10 18.48
C LYS A 565 -8.90 -38.85 17.17
N PHE A 566 -9.71 -39.86 16.85
CA PHE A 566 -9.63 -40.56 15.56
C PHE A 566 -9.99 -39.64 14.38
N THR A 567 -11.03 -38.81 14.50
CA THR A 567 -11.39 -37.82 13.48
C THR A 567 -10.25 -36.82 13.22
N ILE A 568 -9.57 -36.35 14.27
CA ILE A 568 -8.41 -35.46 14.11
C ILE A 568 -7.29 -36.17 13.34
N LEU A 569 -6.96 -37.42 13.69
CA LEU A 569 -5.94 -38.20 12.99
C LEU A 569 -6.31 -38.43 11.51
N HIS A 570 -7.58 -38.72 11.21
CA HIS A 570 -8.09 -38.87 9.86
C HIS A 570 -7.95 -37.57 9.05
N ASN A 571 -8.39 -36.45 9.61
CA ASN A 571 -8.34 -35.15 8.95
C ASN A 571 -6.90 -34.68 8.71
N ALA A 572 -5.95 -35.10 9.56
CA ALA A 572 -4.54 -34.75 9.41
C ALA A 572 -3.92 -35.21 8.07
N LYS A 573 -4.58 -36.11 7.31
CA LYS A 573 -4.16 -36.54 5.97
C LYS A 573 -3.83 -35.37 5.02
N VAL A 574 -4.51 -34.23 5.16
CA VAL A 574 -4.24 -33.01 4.38
C VAL A 574 -2.77 -32.59 4.44
N PHE A 575 -2.11 -32.88 5.57
CA PHE A 575 -0.71 -32.53 5.77
C PHE A 575 0.30 -33.37 4.96
N SER A 576 -0.14 -34.47 4.34
CA SER A 576 0.74 -35.32 3.50
C SER A 576 1.36 -34.53 2.34
N SER A 577 0.69 -33.47 1.88
CA SER A 577 1.18 -32.59 0.80
C SER A 577 2.28 -31.60 1.22
N TYR A 578 2.60 -31.53 2.51
CA TYR A 578 3.57 -30.58 3.10
C TYR A 578 4.87 -31.25 3.59
N GLY A 579 5.07 -32.55 3.31
CA GLY A 579 6.31 -33.25 3.65
C GLY A 579 6.41 -33.69 5.13
N ILE A 580 5.27 -33.95 5.78
CA ILE A 580 5.20 -34.57 7.10
C ILE A 580 5.90 -35.94 7.07
N ARG A 581 6.66 -36.26 8.13
CA ARG A 581 7.49 -37.48 8.23
C ARG A 581 6.68 -38.69 8.65
N ILE A 582 5.67 -38.49 9.49
CA ILE A 582 4.75 -39.57 9.89
C ILE A 582 3.84 -39.93 8.71
N ASP A 583 3.83 -41.21 8.34
CA ASP A 583 2.84 -41.72 7.40
C ASP A 583 1.49 -41.80 8.11
N ILE A 584 0.64 -40.80 7.87
CA ILE A 584 -0.66 -40.66 8.54
C ILE A 584 -1.58 -41.82 8.18
N ASN A 585 -1.52 -42.35 6.96
CA ASN A 585 -2.32 -43.50 6.55
C ASN A 585 -1.88 -44.77 7.29
N SER A 586 -0.56 -44.98 7.45
CA SER A 586 -0.04 -46.08 8.27
C SER A 586 -0.41 -45.91 9.74
N ALA A 587 -0.28 -44.70 10.29
CA ALA A 587 -0.62 -44.39 11.67
C ALA A 587 -2.11 -44.66 11.97
N GLU A 588 -3.02 -44.17 11.13
CA GLU A 588 -4.46 -44.40 11.24
C GLU A 588 -4.79 -45.90 11.18
N LYS A 589 -4.14 -46.65 10.28
CA LYS A 589 -4.32 -48.10 10.16
C LYS A 589 -3.84 -48.84 11.41
N GLU A 590 -2.69 -48.46 11.97
CA GLU A 590 -2.16 -49.03 13.21
C GLU A 590 -3.08 -48.73 14.41
N CYS A 591 -3.52 -47.48 14.57
CA CYS A 591 -4.45 -47.09 15.62
C CYS A 591 -5.79 -47.84 15.49
N SER A 592 -6.34 -47.94 14.27
CA SER A 592 -7.59 -48.65 14.01
C SER A 592 -7.48 -50.14 14.32
N LYS A 593 -6.36 -50.78 13.94
CA LYS A 593 -6.11 -52.19 14.26
C LYS A 593 -5.94 -52.42 15.77
N SER A 594 -5.28 -51.52 16.49
CA SER A 594 -5.18 -51.58 17.96
C SER A 594 -6.55 -51.47 18.61
N LEU A 595 -7.39 -50.52 18.16
CA LEU A 595 -8.76 -50.36 18.64
C LEU A 595 -9.60 -51.61 18.36
N GLU A 596 -9.53 -52.15 17.14
CA GLU A 596 -10.25 -53.37 16.74
C GLU A 596 -9.90 -54.55 17.64
N LEU A 597 -8.61 -54.77 17.94
CA LEU A 597 -8.17 -55.84 18.84
C LEU A 597 -8.74 -55.68 20.26
N LYS A 598 -8.75 -54.45 20.79
CA LYS A 598 -9.28 -54.16 22.13
C LYS A 598 -10.80 -54.34 22.20
N ILE A 599 -11.53 -53.94 21.16
CA ILE A 599 -12.97 -54.16 21.07
C ILE A 599 -13.31 -55.64 20.93
N LYS A 600 -12.55 -56.38 20.11
CA LYS A 600 -12.70 -57.84 20.02
C LYS A 600 -12.46 -58.52 21.36
N ALA A 601 -11.51 -58.06 22.16
CA ALA A 601 -11.30 -58.59 23.51
C ALA A 601 -12.52 -58.38 24.42
N ILE A 602 -13.11 -57.17 24.43
CA ILE A 602 -14.35 -56.88 25.17
C ILE A 602 -15.49 -57.79 24.68
N TYR A 603 -15.62 -57.93 23.35
CA TYR A 603 -16.63 -58.80 22.74
C TYR A 603 -16.47 -60.26 23.16
N SER A 604 -15.25 -60.82 23.07
CA SER A 604 -14.97 -62.19 23.48
C SER A 604 -15.28 -62.43 24.96
N SER A 605 -15.02 -61.45 25.84
CA SER A 605 -15.43 -61.54 27.24
C SER A 605 -16.95 -61.60 27.41
N VAL A 606 -17.70 -60.76 26.68
CA VAL A 606 -19.17 -60.80 26.68
C VAL A 606 -19.69 -62.14 26.16
N GLU A 607 -19.12 -62.66 25.07
CA GLU A 607 -19.51 -63.94 24.47
C GLU A 607 -19.24 -65.13 25.41
N GLU A 608 -18.11 -65.11 26.14
CA GLU A 608 -17.79 -66.12 27.14
C GLU A 608 -18.79 -66.13 28.31
N PHE A 609 -19.18 -64.95 28.80
CA PHE A 609 -20.26 -64.83 29.79
C PHE A 609 -21.59 -65.35 29.23
N ILE A 610 -21.96 -65.02 27.98
CA ILE A 610 -23.16 -65.55 27.31
C ILE A 610 -23.13 -67.08 27.23
N LYS A 611 -22.00 -67.69 26.88
CA LYS A 611 -21.86 -69.14 26.89
C LYS A 611 -22.05 -69.74 28.28
N LYS A 612 -21.53 -69.08 29.32
CA LYS A 612 -21.78 -69.47 30.73
C LYS A 612 -23.25 -69.34 31.12
N PHE A 613 -23.92 -68.24 30.76
CA PHE A 613 -25.36 -68.04 31.00
C PHE A 613 -26.23 -69.16 30.42
N VAL A 614 -25.83 -69.73 29.29
CA VAL A 614 -26.56 -70.84 28.64
C VAL A 614 -26.31 -72.18 29.34
N GLN A 615 -25.21 -72.32 30.09
CA GLN A 615 -24.79 -73.59 30.70
C GLN A 615 -25.08 -73.69 32.21
N ASP A 616 -25.06 -72.57 32.94
CA ASP A 616 -25.23 -72.52 34.40
C ASP A 616 -26.38 -71.58 34.78
N THR A 617 -27.22 -71.99 35.74
CA THR A 617 -28.42 -71.25 36.16
C THR A 617 -28.16 -70.18 37.23
N GLU A 618 -26.97 -70.15 37.85
CA GLU A 618 -26.62 -69.17 38.89
C GLU A 618 -25.22 -68.58 38.67
N LEU A 619 -25.13 -67.26 38.46
CA LEU A 619 -23.86 -66.53 38.43
C LEU A 619 -23.53 -65.93 39.79
N SER A 620 -22.23 -65.84 40.10
CA SER A 620 -21.77 -65.03 41.21
C SER A 620 -21.97 -63.53 40.93
N LYS A 621 -22.19 -62.73 41.98
CA LYS A 621 -22.30 -61.26 41.88
C LYS A 621 -21.10 -60.63 41.15
N SER A 622 -19.90 -61.15 41.38
CA SER A 622 -18.67 -60.69 40.70
C SER A 622 -18.67 -60.95 39.20
N GLU A 623 -19.23 -62.07 38.74
CA GLU A 623 -19.33 -62.38 37.31
C GLU A 623 -20.37 -61.49 36.63
N TYR A 624 -21.48 -61.21 37.33
CA TYR A 624 -22.51 -60.29 36.84
C TYR A 624 -22.00 -58.85 36.70
N ASP A 625 -21.28 -58.35 37.70
CA ASP A 625 -20.68 -57.00 37.65
C ASP A 625 -19.65 -56.90 36.51
N SER A 626 -18.88 -57.96 36.27
CA SER A 626 -17.92 -58.04 35.16
C SER A 626 -18.64 -58.08 33.80
N PHE A 627 -19.69 -58.90 33.65
CA PHE A 627 -20.49 -58.93 32.44
C PHE A 627 -21.09 -57.56 32.12
N ASN A 628 -21.73 -56.93 33.10
CA ASN A 628 -22.33 -55.60 32.94
C ASN A 628 -21.29 -54.56 32.54
N LEU A 629 -20.09 -54.60 33.11
CA LEU A 629 -19.02 -53.68 32.74
C LEU A 629 -18.66 -53.80 31.25
N HIS A 630 -18.41 -55.02 30.77
CA HIS A 630 -18.01 -55.26 29.38
C HIS A 630 -19.15 -54.98 28.39
N TYR A 631 -20.36 -55.42 28.72
CA TYR A 631 -21.55 -55.23 27.88
C TYR A 631 -21.91 -53.75 27.74
N ASN A 632 -21.93 -52.99 28.84
CA ASN A 632 -22.23 -51.55 28.79
C ASN A 632 -21.16 -50.76 28.04
N ASN A 633 -19.89 -51.17 28.12
CA ASN A 633 -18.81 -50.60 27.31
C ASN A 633 -19.00 -50.84 25.82
N MET A 634 -19.39 -52.06 25.45
CA MET A 634 -19.71 -52.41 24.06
C MET A 634 -20.88 -51.57 23.52
N LEU A 635 -21.94 -51.35 24.32
CA LEU A 635 -23.07 -50.50 23.92
C LEU A 635 -22.67 -49.03 23.74
N SER A 636 -21.93 -48.46 24.67
CA SER A 636 -21.46 -47.06 24.59
C SER A 636 -20.48 -46.86 23.43
N PHE A 637 -19.63 -47.85 23.15
CA PHE A 637 -18.78 -47.86 21.96
C PHE A 637 -19.63 -47.83 20.68
N LYS A 638 -20.61 -48.74 20.53
CA LYS A 638 -21.52 -48.78 19.36
C LYS A 638 -22.25 -47.45 19.17
N LYS A 639 -22.62 -46.79 20.26
CA LYS A 639 -23.37 -45.53 20.25
C LYS A 639 -22.54 -44.34 19.80
N GLU A 640 -21.30 -44.20 20.28
CA GLU A 640 -20.53 -42.95 20.15
C GLU A 640 -19.37 -43.02 19.14
N MET A 641 -18.95 -44.23 18.71
CA MET A 641 -17.83 -44.42 17.78
C MET A 641 -18.32 -44.60 16.34
N GLU A 642 -18.57 -43.48 15.66
CA GLU A 642 -18.98 -43.46 14.25
C GLU A 642 -17.83 -43.87 13.30
N PHE A 643 -16.59 -43.49 13.60
CA PHE A 643 -15.41 -43.76 12.77
C PHE A 643 -15.09 -45.26 12.61
N ALA A 644 -15.47 -46.08 13.60
CA ALA A 644 -15.22 -47.53 13.58
C ALA A 644 -16.22 -48.30 12.69
N ALA A 645 -17.34 -47.69 12.29
CA ALA A 645 -18.41 -48.33 11.54
C ALA A 645 -18.18 -48.34 10.02
N THR A 646 -17.30 -47.48 9.50
CA THR A 646 -17.21 -47.22 8.05
C THR A 646 -16.05 -47.87 7.30
N ASP A 647 -14.93 -48.24 7.94
CA ASP A 647 -13.74 -48.68 7.19
C ASP A 647 -13.08 -50.01 7.62
N ASN A 648 -13.55 -50.65 8.68
CA ASN A 648 -13.09 -52.00 9.05
C ASN A 648 -14.27 -52.84 9.48
N ASN A 649 -14.32 -54.09 9.00
CA ASN A 649 -15.30 -55.16 9.25
C ASN A 649 -15.56 -55.49 10.75
N ILE A 650 -15.73 -54.51 11.64
CA ILE A 650 -16.26 -54.72 12.97
C ILE A 650 -17.77 -54.84 12.79
N LYS A 651 -18.22 -56.05 12.49
CA LYS A 651 -19.64 -56.41 12.49
C LYS A 651 -20.19 -56.32 13.92
N VAL A 652 -20.40 -55.12 14.43
CA VAL A 652 -21.17 -54.88 15.66
C VAL A 652 -22.66 -55.19 15.42
N ASP A 653 -23.06 -55.30 14.15
CA ASP A 653 -24.43 -55.61 13.73
C ASP A 653 -24.80 -57.09 13.91
N GLU A 654 -23.82 -58.01 14.10
CA GLU A 654 -24.11 -59.42 14.45
C GLU A 654 -24.48 -59.61 15.94
N ILE A 655 -24.56 -58.53 16.73
CA ILE A 655 -24.82 -58.54 18.18
C ILE A 655 -26.24 -58.01 18.51
N ASP A 656 -27.17 -58.11 17.57
CA ASP A 656 -28.59 -57.99 17.91
C ASP A 656 -29.03 -59.29 18.60
N ASN A 657 -29.12 -59.22 19.93
CA ASN A 657 -29.84 -60.12 20.82
C ASN A 657 -29.65 -61.63 20.56
N PRO A 658 -28.64 -62.28 21.16
CA PRO A 658 -28.79 -63.71 21.44
C PRO A 658 -30.02 -63.86 22.34
N LYS A 659 -31.04 -64.57 21.87
CA LYS A 659 -32.35 -64.78 22.50
C LYS A 659 -32.30 -64.98 24.02
N ALA A 660 -31.32 -65.76 24.50
CA ALA A 660 -31.03 -65.98 25.92
C ALA A 660 -30.82 -64.70 26.76
N PHE A 661 -30.34 -63.62 26.16
CA PHE A 661 -30.12 -62.32 26.81
C PHE A 661 -31.40 -61.50 26.99
N GLN A 662 -32.35 -61.59 26.04
CA GLN A 662 -33.70 -61.05 26.24
C GLN A 662 -34.40 -61.79 27.37
N ASP A 663 -34.30 -63.12 27.39
CA ASP A 663 -34.93 -63.98 28.38
C ASP A 663 -34.39 -63.69 29.80
N TYR A 664 -33.07 -63.49 29.95
CA TYR A 664 -32.45 -63.13 31.23
C TYR A 664 -32.72 -61.68 31.65
N SER A 665 -32.68 -60.71 30.72
CA SER A 665 -33.01 -59.31 31.03
C SER A 665 -34.48 -59.15 31.44
N LEU A 666 -35.37 -59.93 30.84
CA LEU A 666 -36.79 -59.99 31.18
C LEU A 666 -37.02 -60.61 32.57
N SER A 667 -36.31 -61.71 32.87
CA SER A 667 -36.26 -62.32 34.21
C SER A 667 -35.78 -61.32 35.27
N LEU A 668 -34.68 -60.60 35.03
CA LEU A 668 -34.14 -59.61 35.96
C LEU A 668 -35.03 -58.37 36.10
N PHE A 669 -35.68 -57.93 35.02
CA PHE A 669 -36.69 -56.88 35.06
C PHE A 669 -37.84 -57.29 35.99
N ASN A 670 -38.34 -58.51 35.85
CA ASN A 670 -39.40 -59.05 36.71
C ASN A 670 -38.94 -59.28 38.16
N GLU A 671 -37.71 -59.72 38.40
CA GLU A 671 -37.19 -59.88 39.77
C GLU A 671 -37.01 -58.52 40.49
N LYS A 672 -36.57 -57.48 39.77
CA LYS A 672 -36.42 -56.13 40.31
C LYS A 672 -37.77 -55.44 40.52
N THR A 673 -38.73 -55.64 39.62
CA THR A 673 -40.08 -55.05 39.74
C THR A 673 -40.95 -55.80 40.74
N GLN A 674 -40.87 -57.12 40.88
CA GLN A 674 -41.74 -57.85 41.83
C GLN A 674 -41.37 -57.65 43.31
N LYS A 675 -40.23 -57.03 43.64
CA LYS A 675 -39.83 -56.78 45.05
C LYS A 675 -40.74 -55.82 45.81
N HIS A 676 -41.47 -54.93 45.11
CA HIS A 676 -42.20 -53.83 45.74
C HIS A 676 -43.69 -53.77 45.33
N GLY A 677 -44.54 -54.54 46.04
CA GLY A 677 -45.99 -54.53 45.81
C GLY A 677 -46.69 -53.20 46.18
N ILE A 678 -48.01 -53.15 45.96
CA ILE A 678 -48.83 -51.94 46.18
C ILE A 678 -48.71 -51.36 47.60
N ASP A 679 -48.61 -52.20 48.62
CA ASP A 679 -48.48 -51.72 50.01
C ASP A 679 -47.16 -50.97 50.23
N TYR A 680 -46.07 -51.44 49.62
CA TYR A 680 -44.79 -50.74 49.65
C TYR A 680 -44.88 -49.40 48.91
N VAL A 681 -45.48 -49.38 47.71
CA VAL A 681 -45.62 -48.17 46.91
C VAL A 681 -46.44 -47.11 47.66
N LEU A 682 -47.58 -47.48 48.25
CA LEU A 682 -48.42 -46.56 49.00
C LEU A 682 -47.77 -46.10 50.32
N ALA A 683 -46.90 -46.91 50.93
CA ALA A 683 -46.14 -46.50 52.11
C ALA A 683 -45.08 -45.45 51.78
N ASN A 684 -44.40 -45.58 50.63
CA ASN A 684 -43.25 -44.75 50.26
C ASN A 684 -43.58 -43.58 49.32
N ILE A 685 -44.78 -43.54 48.73
CA ILE A 685 -45.20 -42.39 47.93
C ILE A 685 -45.35 -41.14 48.81
N THR A 686 -44.72 -40.04 48.36
CA THR A 686 -44.68 -38.72 49.01
C THR A 686 -45.28 -37.64 48.09
N GLY A 687 -45.66 -36.49 48.65
CA GLY A 687 -46.27 -35.37 47.92
C GLY A 687 -47.74 -35.13 48.27
N ASP A 688 -48.43 -34.33 47.44
CA ASP A 688 -49.86 -34.05 47.58
C ASP A 688 -50.66 -35.30 47.18
N ILE A 689 -51.07 -36.10 48.16
CA ILE A 689 -51.86 -37.32 47.94
C ILE A 689 -53.11 -37.21 48.80
N SER A 690 -54.25 -37.01 48.16
CA SER A 690 -55.50 -36.74 48.87
C SER A 690 -56.11 -38.01 49.48
N GLU A 691 -56.05 -39.17 48.81
CA GLU A 691 -56.68 -40.42 49.31
C GLU A 691 -55.92 -41.72 48.91
N LYS A 692 -54.95 -42.15 49.73
CA LYS A 692 -54.23 -43.43 49.52
C LYS A 692 -55.15 -44.66 49.48
N THR A 693 -56.24 -44.67 50.27
CA THR A 693 -57.21 -45.78 50.31
C THR A 693 -57.97 -45.93 48.99
N ARG A 694 -58.31 -44.80 48.35
CA ARG A 694 -58.99 -44.80 47.05
C ARG A 694 -58.08 -45.32 45.94
N LEU A 695 -56.81 -44.93 45.94
CA LEU A 695 -55.79 -45.47 45.03
C LEU A 695 -55.64 -46.99 45.19
N LYS A 696 -55.54 -47.49 46.44
CA LYS A 696 -55.45 -48.94 46.70
C LYS A 696 -56.65 -49.69 46.11
N ARG A 697 -57.88 -49.24 46.42
CA ARG A 697 -59.10 -49.87 45.91
C ARG A 697 -59.13 -49.90 44.38
N ARG A 698 -58.77 -48.79 43.72
CA ARG A 698 -58.73 -48.69 42.26
C ARG A 698 -57.63 -49.57 41.65
N TYR A 699 -56.51 -49.71 42.35
CA TYR A 699 -55.44 -50.62 41.95
C TYR A 699 -55.88 -52.08 42.04
N ASP A 700 -56.59 -52.46 43.12
CA ASP A 700 -57.13 -53.81 43.28
C ASP A 700 -58.17 -54.14 42.19
N GLU A 701 -59.00 -53.17 41.80
CA GLU A 701 -59.92 -53.28 40.66
C GLU A 701 -59.17 -53.54 39.35
N PHE A 702 -58.10 -52.79 39.09
CA PHE A 702 -57.20 -52.98 37.96
C PHE A 702 -56.58 -54.37 37.96
N CYS A 703 -55.94 -54.79 39.07
CA CYS A 703 -55.26 -56.09 39.17
C CYS A 703 -56.22 -57.25 38.90
N ARG A 704 -57.39 -57.24 39.56
CA ARG A 704 -58.40 -58.29 39.36
C ARG A 704 -58.79 -58.42 37.89
N LYS A 705 -58.98 -57.29 37.20
CA LYS A 705 -59.38 -57.30 35.79
C LYS A 705 -58.23 -57.69 34.87
N TYR A 706 -57.02 -57.19 35.13
CA TYR A 706 -55.81 -57.53 34.39
C TYR A 706 -55.53 -59.04 34.47
N ASP A 707 -55.56 -59.62 35.68
CA ASP A 707 -55.33 -61.05 35.89
C ASP A 707 -56.40 -61.91 35.20
N GLU A 708 -57.67 -61.48 35.24
CA GLU A 708 -58.77 -62.13 34.51
C GLU A 708 -58.50 -62.17 33.00
N LEU A 709 -58.09 -61.04 32.42
CA LEU A 709 -57.84 -60.91 30.98
C LEU A 709 -56.60 -61.70 30.55
N VAL A 710 -55.47 -61.54 31.24
CA VAL A 710 -54.25 -62.29 30.94
C VAL A 710 -54.53 -63.79 31.06
N LYS A 711 -55.16 -64.26 32.14
CA LYS A 711 -55.50 -65.69 32.30
C LYS A 711 -56.42 -66.22 31.19
N ARG A 712 -57.35 -65.40 30.70
CA ARG A 712 -58.28 -65.78 29.63
C ARG A 712 -57.59 -65.91 28.28
N TYR A 713 -56.68 -64.99 27.96
CA TYR A 713 -56.05 -64.84 26.64
C TYR A 713 -54.60 -65.33 26.56
N LEU A 714 -53.97 -65.76 27.65
CA LEU A 714 -52.62 -66.32 27.62
C LEU A 714 -52.66 -67.79 27.16
N LYS A 715 -52.82 -68.00 25.85
CA LYS A 715 -52.80 -69.32 25.20
C LYS A 715 -52.04 -69.25 23.87
N PRO A 716 -51.38 -70.33 23.43
CA PRO A 716 -50.77 -70.38 22.10
C PRO A 716 -51.83 -70.14 21.03
N SER A 717 -51.52 -69.30 20.04
CA SER A 717 -52.31 -69.10 18.81
C SER A 717 -53.72 -68.50 18.98
N ILE A 718 -54.01 -67.81 20.09
CA ILE A 718 -55.29 -67.11 20.28
C ILE A 718 -55.27 -65.71 19.65
N SER A 719 -56.33 -65.36 18.91
CA SER A 719 -56.48 -64.01 18.37
C SER A 719 -56.83 -63.01 19.49
N LEU A 720 -56.15 -61.86 19.48
CA LEU A 720 -56.41 -60.74 20.38
C LEU A 720 -57.51 -59.80 19.88
N ASP A 721 -58.12 -60.06 18.71
CA ASP A 721 -59.10 -59.16 18.08
C ASP A 721 -60.29 -58.84 18.99
N GLN A 722 -60.79 -59.84 19.72
CA GLN A 722 -61.90 -59.62 20.67
C GLN A 722 -61.48 -58.75 21.86
N LEU A 723 -60.26 -58.90 22.36
CA LEU A 723 -59.74 -58.06 23.44
C LEU A 723 -59.54 -56.61 22.96
N ILE A 724 -59.01 -56.44 21.75
CA ILE A 724 -58.84 -55.13 21.10
C ILE A 724 -60.21 -54.45 20.92
N ALA A 725 -61.20 -55.16 20.37
CA ALA A 725 -62.56 -54.63 20.18
C ALA A 725 -63.19 -54.20 21.51
N ASN A 726 -63.14 -55.06 22.54
CA ASN A 726 -63.65 -54.72 23.87
C ASN A 726 -62.94 -53.50 24.47
N THR A 727 -61.63 -53.36 24.26
CA THR A 727 -60.85 -52.21 24.75
C THR A 727 -61.34 -50.91 24.14
N LYS A 728 -61.62 -50.88 22.83
CA LYS A 728 -62.16 -49.71 22.13
C LYS A 728 -63.58 -49.37 22.57
N LEU A 729 -64.43 -50.38 22.81
CA LEU A 729 -65.82 -50.19 23.25
C LEU A 729 -65.93 -49.52 24.63
N LEU A 730 -64.94 -49.62 25.52
CA LEU A 730 -64.97 -48.99 26.84
C LEU A 730 -65.08 -47.45 26.78
N VAL A 731 -64.59 -46.86 25.68
CA VAL A 731 -64.42 -45.41 25.52
C VAL A 731 -65.23 -44.82 24.36
N GLU A 732 -66.01 -45.63 23.63
CA GLU A 732 -66.64 -45.25 22.35
C GLU A 732 -67.51 -43.98 22.43
N ASP A 733 -68.12 -43.72 23.60
CA ASP A 733 -68.99 -42.56 23.83
C ASP A 733 -68.26 -41.26 24.23
N VAL A 734 -66.93 -41.28 24.41
CA VAL A 734 -66.16 -40.14 24.93
C VAL A 734 -65.33 -39.50 23.81
N LYS A 735 -65.59 -38.22 23.51
CA LYS A 735 -64.82 -37.45 22.52
C LYS A 735 -64.38 -36.11 23.10
N GLN A 736 -63.08 -35.82 23.02
CA GLN A 736 -62.47 -34.62 23.59
C GLN A 736 -62.19 -33.60 22.48
N GLN A 737 -62.98 -32.53 22.42
CA GLN A 737 -62.86 -31.49 21.40
C GLN A 737 -62.12 -30.27 21.96
N SER A 738 -61.36 -29.58 21.10
CA SER A 738 -60.43 -28.48 21.43
C SER A 738 -60.95 -27.43 22.42
N ASP A 739 -62.27 -27.17 22.44
CA ASP A 739 -62.86 -26.07 23.21
C ASP A 739 -63.66 -26.54 24.44
N GLN A 740 -63.82 -27.86 24.62
CA GLN A 740 -64.58 -28.48 25.71
C GLN A 740 -63.95 -29.82 26.10
N ILE A 741 -63.08 -29.80 27.12
CA ILE A 741 -62.54 -31.01 27.74
C ILE A 741 -63.51 -31.47 28.83
N GLU A 742 -64.10 -32.64 28.67
CA GLU A 742 -64.91 -33.29 29.69
C GLU A 742 -64.01 -34.25 30.46
N TRP A 743 -63.71 -33.96 31.73
CA TRP A 743 -62.90 -34.85 32.59
C TRP A 743 -63.51 -35.01 33.96
N ASP A 744 -64.64 -35.72 33.98
CA ASP A 744 -65.48 -35.88 35.16
C ASP A 744 -65.19 -37.19 35.92
N THR A 745 -66.03 -37.49 36.91
CA THR A 745 -65.95 -38.73 37.68
C THR A 745 -66.32 -39.96 36.83
N SER A 746 -67.17 -39.82 35.81
CA SER A 746 -67.59 -40.95 34.96
C SER A 746 -66.43 -41.48 34.12
N ILE A 747 -65.63 -40.58 33.52
CA ILE A 747 -64.43 -40.93 32.75
C ILE A 747 -63.38 -41.56 33.66
N ARG A 748 -63.10 -40.94 34.82
CA ARG A 748 -62.11 -41.45 35.78
C ARG A 748 -62.44 -42.85 36.31
N ASN A 749 -63.73 -43.18 36.43
CA ASN A 749 -64.17 -44.50 36.87
C ASN A 749 -63.89 -45.60 35.83
N LYS A 750 -63.75 -45.27 34.54
CA LYS A 750 -63.40 -46.22 33.47
C LYS A 750 -61.91 -46.55 33.42
N ILE A 751 -61.05 -45.68 33.96
CA ILE A 751 -59.60 -45.77 33.81
C ILE A 751 -59.00 -47.07 34.36
N PRO A 752 -59.35 -47.58 35.56
CA PRO A 752 -58.75 -48.83 36.05
C PRO A 752 -59.02 -50.02 35.15
N GLU A 753 -60.25 -50.14 34.63
CA GLU A 753 -60.62 -51.21 33.70
C GLU A 753 -59.95 -51.04 32.34
N LEU A 754 -59.90 -49.82 31.82
CA LEU A 754 -59.22 -49.53 30.56
C LEU A 754 -57.71 -49.79 30.64
N ALA A 755 -57.06 -49.35 31.72
CA ALA A 755 -55.66 -49.63 31.98
C ALA A 755 -55.42 -51.14 32.05
N ALA A 756 -56.31 -51.92 32.68
CA ALA A 756 -56.20 -53.37 32.74
C ALA A 756 -56.25 -54.01 31.35
N HIS A 757 -57.11 -53.52 30.46
CA HIS A 757 -57.17 -54.00 29.08
C HIS A 757 -55.91 -53.67 28.28
N ILE A 758 -55.43 -52.43 28.38
CA ILE A 758 -54.21 -51.96 27.68
C ILE A 758 -53.00 -52.74 28.16
N PHE A 759 -52.83 -52.90 29.47
CA PHE A 759 -51.71 -53.67 30.01
C PHE A 759 -51.83 -55.15 29.69
N ALA A 760 -53.02 -55.75 29.72
CA ALA A 760 -53.21 -57.13 29.29
C ALA A 760 -52.82 -57.31 27.82
N LEU A 761 -53.23 -56.40 26.92
CA LEU A 761 -52.81 -56.39 25.51
C LEU A 761 -51.30 -56.28 25.39
N TRP A 762 -50.68 -55.34 26.09
CA TRP A 762 -49.23 -55.15 26.08
C TRP A 762 -48.49 -56.41 26.55
N THR A 763 -48.92 -57.03 27.66
CA THR A 763 -48.35 -58.28 28.15
C THR A 763 -48.49 -59.41 27.13
N LEU A 764 -49.69 -59.59 26.55
CA LEU A 764 -49.99 -60.69 25.63
C LEU A 764 -49.27 -60.54 24.28
N GLN A 765 -49.15 -59.32 23.77
CA GLN A 765 -48.40 -59.03 22.52
C GLN A 765 -46.91 -59.32 22.66
N ASN A 766 -46.38 -59.29 23.88
CA ASN A 766 -44.99 -59.58 24.20
C ASN A 766 -44.80 -60.96 24.85
N ALA A 767 -45.83 -61.82 24.84
CA ALA A 767 -45.79 -63.13 25.49
C ALA A 767 -45.15 -64.24 24.64
N CYS A 768 -44.47 -63.91 23.52
CA CYS A 768 -43.81 -64.92 22.69
C CYS A 768 -42.84 -65.80 23.49
N HIS A 769 -42.04 -65.19 24.38
CA HIS A 769 -41.09 -65.88 25.25
C HIS A 769 -41.75 -66.82 26.27
N TYR A 770 -43.01 -66.58 26.65
CA TYR A 770 -43.76 -67.42 27.59
C TYR A 770 -44.10 -68.80 27.01
N PHE A 771 -44.26 -68.91 25.68
CA PHE A 771 -44.70 -70.13 25.01
C PHE A 771 -43.56 -70.99 24.44
N GLU A 772 -42.33 -70.49 24.45
CA GLU A 772 -41.19 -71.13 23.78
C GLU A 772 -40.33 -72.02 24.68
N ASP A 773 -40.53 -72.00 26.01
CA ASP A 773 -39.66 -72.67 26.98
C ASP A 773 -40.43 -73.66 27.90
N ASP A 774 -40.46 -74.93 27.50
CA ASP A 774 -41.33 -75.94 28.12
C ASP A 774 -40.79 -76.54 29.45
N GLY A 775 -39.68 -76.04 30.00
CA GLY A 775 -38.93 -76.69 31.09
C GLY A 775 -38.67 -75.92 32.39
N VAL A 776 -39.01 -74.62 32.50
CA VAL A 776 -38.59 -73.79 33.66
C VAL A 776 -39.67 -73.68 34.75
N GLU A 777 -39.30 -73.86 36.02
CA GLU A 777 -40.22 -73.87 37.19
C GLU A 777 -40.95 -72.54 37.45
N ASN A 778 -40.58 -71.43 36.80
CA ASN A 778 -41.22 -70.12 36.98
C ASN A 778 -41.55 -69.41 35.64
N ARG A 779 -42.31 -70.04 34.74
CA ARG A 779 -42.68 -69.46 33.43
C ARG A 779 -43.31 -68.05 33.50
N ASN A 780 -43.96 -67.71 34.63
CA ASN A 780 -44.56 -66.39 34.82
C ASN A 780 -43.53 -65.25 34.93
N SER A 781 -42.25 -65.53 35.21
CA SER A 781 -41.17 -64.54 35.22
C SER A 781 -40.73 -64.08 33.82
N TYR A 782 -41.35 -64.60 32.76
CA TYR A 782 -41.09 -64.21 31.37
C TYR A 782 -42.25 -63.41 30.76
N LEU A 783 -43.23 -62.99 31.55
CA LEU A 783 -44.28 -62.07 31.10
C LEU A 783 -43.87 -60.63 31.43
N LEU A 784 -44.00 -59.72 30.47
CA LEU A 784 -43.92 -58.29 30.77
C LEU A 784 -45.17 -57.89 31.57
N GLN A 785 -44.99 -57.53 32.84
CA GLN A 785 -46.09 -57.15 33.72
C GLN A 785 -45.92 -55.71 34.22
N PRO A 786 -47.02 -54.96 34.41
CA PRO A 786 -46.94 -53.62 34.98
C PRO A 786 -46.58 -53.66 36.46
N HIS A 787 -45.72 -52.76 36.88
CA HIS A 787 -45.38 -52.57 38.29
C HIS A 787 -46.43 -51.72 39.01
N ALA A 788 -46.64 -51.95 40.31
CA ALA A 788 -47.59 -51.17 41.11
C ALA A 788 -47.31 -49.66 41.05
N ALA A 789 -46.04 -49.26 41.08
CA ALA A 789 -45.65 -47.85 40.98
C ALA A 789 -46.05 -47.21 39.64
N GLN A 790 -45.98 -47.97 38.53
CA GLN A 790 -46.37 -47.48 37.20
C GLN A 790 -47.88 -47.21 37.17
N ILE A 791 -48.69 -48.16 37.65
CA ILE A 791 -50.16 -48.01 37.69
C ILE A 791 -50.57 -46.85 38.60
N ILE A 792 -50.00 -46.74 39.79
CA ILE A 792 -50.28 -45.63 40.69
C ILE A 792 -49.85 -44.29 40.08
N SER A 793 -48.73 -44.24 39.36
CA SER A 793 -48.31 -43.04 38.64
C SER A 793 -49.31 -42.64 37.56
N ILE A 794 -49.80 -43.58 36.75
CA ILE A 794 -50.86 -43.34 35.75
C ILE A 794 -52.12 -42.82 36.43
N PHE A 795 -52.54 -43.44 37.54
CA PHE A 795 -53.73 -43.04 38.28
C PHE A 795 -53.64 -41.63 38.84
N ARG A 796 -52.45 -41.24 39.33
CA ARG A 796 -52.17 -39.88 39.79
C ARG A 796 -52.20 -38.88 38.64
N MET A 797 -51.52 -39.16 37.52
CA MET A 797 -51.52 -38.27 36.35
C MET A 797 -52.93 -38.03 35.79
N LEU A 798 -53.80 -39.02 35.89
CA LEU A 798 -55.17 -38.97 35.38
C LEU A 798 -56.21 -38.55 36.43
N GLY A 799 -55.76 -38.21 37.65
CA GLY A 799 -56.59 -37.66 38.72
C GLY A 799 -57.59 -38.63 39.35
N ILE A 800 -57.28 -39.93 39.41
CA ILE A 800 -58.21 -40.96 39.92
C ILE A 800 -58.50 -40.80 41.42
N ASP A 801 -57.58 -40.25 42.19
CA ASP A 801 -57.69 -39.92 43.61
C ASP A 801 -57.99 -38.44 43.87
N ASP A 802 -58.16 -37.64 42.82
CA ASP A 802 -58.64 -36.27 42.92
C ASP A 802 -60.18 -36.26 42.89
N THR A 803 -60.75 -35.18 43.42
CA THR A 803 -62.18 -34.86 43.37
C THR A 803 -62.51 -33.81 42.31
N LYS A 804 -61.53 -33.03 41.85
CA LYS A 804 -61.71 -31.96 40.85
C LYS A 804 -62.17 -32.54 39.50
N GLU A 805 -63.24 -32.01 38.91
CA GLU A 805 -63.75 -32.43 37.60
C GLU A 805 -63.00 -31.75 36.44
N GLN A 806 -61.68 -31.88 36.46
CA GLN A 806 -60.79 -31.43 35.41
C GLN A 806 -59.52 -32.29 35.40
N LEU A 807 -58.87 -32.39 34.24
CA LEU A 807 -57.55 -33.00 34.15
C LEU A 807 -56.50 -31.99 34.65
N SER A 808 -55.83 -32.31 35.75
CA SER A 808 -54.83 -31.44 36.37
C SER A 808 -53.42 -31.67 35.81
N TYR A 809 -52.60 -30.62 35.86
CA TYR A 809 -51.16 -30.76 35.63
C TYR A 809 -50.54 -31.53 36.79
N ASN A 810 -49.76 -32.56 36.47
CA ASN A 810 -49.11 -33.41 37.47
C ASN A 810 -47.62 -33.49 37.20
N LEU A 811 -46.83 -33.55 38.28
CA LEU A 811 -45.41 -33.85 38.25
C LEU A 811 -45.17 -35.09 39.10
N ILE A 812 -44.64 -36.15 38.48
CA ILE A 812 -44.37 -37.42 39.14
C ILE A 812 -42.90 -37.79 38.94
N GLN A 813 -42.23 -38.15 40.03
CA GLN A 813 -40.90 -38.72 40.00
C GLN A 813 -40.99 -40.24 40.12
N ILE A 814 -40.42 -40.94 39.13
CA ILE A 814 -40.24 -42.38 39.10
C ILE A 814 -38.74 -42.63 38.95
N GLU A 815 -38.14 -43.50 39.76
CA GLU A 815 -36.70 -43.72 39.73
C GLU A 815 -36.28 -44.43 38.42
N THR A 816 -35.01 -44.26 38.05
CA THR A 816 -34.47 -44.82 36.81
C THR A 816 -34.46 -46.35 36.86
N GLY A 817 -35.10 -46.99 35.88
CA GLY A 817 -35.24 -48.45 35.82
C GLY A 817 -36.59 -48.98 36.32
N GLU A 818 -37.44 -48.13 36.92
CA GLU A 818 -38.76 -48.54 37.41
C GLU A 818 -39.88 -48.49 36.34
N GLY A 819 -39.54 -48.13 35.10
CA GLY A 819 -40.44 -48.17 33.94
C GLY A 819 -41.18 -46.87 33.61
N LYS A 820 -40.46 -45.74 33.58
CA LYS A 820 -40.96 -44.44 33.08
C LYS A 820 -41.55 -44.54 31.66
N SER A 821 -40.85 -45.20 30.74
CA SER A 821 -41.31 -45.40 29.36
C SER A 821 -42.63 -46.15 29.30
N VAL A 822 -42.82 -47.17 30.15
CA VAL A 822 -44.07 -47.94 30.25
C VAL A 822 -45.22 -47.07 30.74
N THR A 823 -44.97 -46.25 31.76
CA THR A 823 -45.94 -45.30 32.30
C THR A 823 -46.37 -44.30 31.21
N LEU A 824 -45.43 -43.74 30.45
CA LEU A 824 -45.70 -42.81 29.35
C LEU A 824 -46.50 -43.47 28.21
N GLY A 825 -46.07 -44.64 27.72
CA GLY A 825 -46.72 -45.33 26.61
C GLY A 825 -48.16 -45.76 26.94
N ALA A 826 -48.38 -46.28 28.15
CA ALA A 826 -49.72 -46.65 28.61
C ALA A 826 -50.62 -45.43 28.83
N THR A 827 -50.10 -44.36 29.44
CA THR A 827 -50.86 -43.09 29.63
C THR A 827 -51.24 -42.48 28.29
N ALA A 828 -50.31 -42.45 27.33
CA ALA A 828 -50.56 -41.96 25.98
C ALA A 828 -51.66 -42.78 25.28
N SER A 829 -51.64 -44.11 25.43
CA SER A 829 -52.69 -44.99 24.91
C SER A 829 -54.07 -44.70 25.51
N ILE A 830 -54.14 -44.54 26.84
CA ILE A 830 -55.39 -44.21 27.55
C ILE A 830 -55.96 -42.88 27.06
N LEU A 831 -55.13 -41.84 27.02
CA LEU A 831 -55.56 -40.49 26.60
C LEU A 831 -55.95 -40.47 25.11
N ALA A 832 -55.20 -41.15 24.25
CA ALA A 832 -55.54 -41.25 22.84
C ALA A 832 -56.85 -42.04 22.61
N LEU A 833 -57.15 -43.04 23.44
CA LEU A 833 -58.45 -43.72 23.40
C LEU A 833 -59.61 -42.83 23.88
N PHE A 834 -59.37 -41.94 24.85
CA PHE A 834 -60.37 -40.95 25.28
C PHE A 834 -60.57 -39.77 24.33
N GLY A 835 -59.86 -39.71 23.18
CA GLY A 835 -60.08 -38.65 22.21
C GLY A 835 -59.05 -37.52 22.22
N PHE A 836 -57.90 -37.65 22.92
CA PHE A 836 -56.82 -36.65 22.87
C PHE A 836 -55.79 -36.92 21.77
N ASP A 837 -55.15 -35.88 21.23
CA ASP A 837 -53.85 -35.99 20.57
C ASP A 837 -52.76 -35.84 21.63
N VAL A 838 -51.85 -36.82 21.74
CA VAL A 838 -50.86 -36.89 22.81
C VAL A 838 -49.47 -36.67 22.25
N CYS A 839 -48.78 -35.63 22.73
CA CYS A 839 -47.37 -35.39 22.45
C CYS A 839 -46.52 -35.89 23.62
N CYS A 840 -45.61 -36.81 23.37
CA CYS A 840 -44.64 -37.31 24.33
C CYS A 840 -43.27 -36.67 24.05
N ALA A 841 -42.90 -35.67 24.85
CA ALA A 841 -41.63 -34.98 24.76
C ALA A 841 -40.54 -35.75 25.51
N CYS A 842 -39.51 -36.18 24.80
CA CYS A 842 -38.33 -36.82 25.38
C CYS A 842 -37.10 -35.91 25.25
N TYR A 843 -36.11 -36.12 26.10
CA TYR A 843 -34.85 -35.36 26.06
C TYR A 843 -34.11 -35.49 24.72
N SER A 844 -34.05 -36.70 24.16
CA SER A 844 -33.28 -36.98 22.94
C SER A 844 -34.10 -37.72 21.90
N GLU A 845 -33.70 -37.56 20.63
CA GLU A 845 -34.30 -38.26 19.51
C GLU A 845 -34.23 -39.78 19.68
N TYR A 846 -33.10 -40.28 20.18
CA TYR A 846 -32.90 -41.70 20.40
C TYR A 846 -33.90 -42.28 21.40
N LEU A 847 -34.08 -41.64 22.57
CA LEU A 847 -35.02 -42.10 23.59
C LEU A 847 -36.46 -42.05 23.08
N SER A 848 -36.82 -40.96 22.38
CA SER A 848 -38.11 -40.79 21.73
C SER A 848 -38.42 -41.94 20.76
N GLN A 849 -37.49 -42.25 19.86
CA GLN A 849 -37.68 -43.32 18.86
C GLN A 849 -37.72 -44.71 19.51
N ARG A 850 -36.88 -44.97 20.51
CA ARG A 850 -36.86 -46.24 21.26
C ARG A 850 -38.22 -46.51 21.91
N ASP A 851 -38.77 -45.51 22.62
CA ASP A 851 -40.02 -45.67 23.36
C ASP A 851 -41.24 -45.72 22.43
N TYR A 852 -41.24 -44.95 21.34
CA TYR A 852 -42.29 -45.07 20.33
C TYR A 852 -42.31 -46.47 19.69
N LYS A 853 -41.13 -46.99 19.27
CA LYS A 853 -41.03 -48.31 18.64
C LYS A 853 -41.45 -49.44 19.57
N SER A 854 -41.15 -49.36 20.87
CA SER A 854 -41.52 -50.41 21.83
C SER A 854 -43.04 -50.52 22.06
N PHE A 855 -43.79 -49.44 21.82
CA PHE A 855 -45.26 -49.43 21.95
C PHE A 855 -46.01 -49.39 20.61
N LEU A 856 -45.32 -49.33 19.48
CA LEU A 856 -45.94 -49.20 18.15
C LEU A 856 -46.96 -50.31 17.83
N SER A 857 -46.67 -51.56 18.23
CA SER A 857 -47.60 -52.68 18.05
C SER A 857 -48.92 -52.47 18.80
N LEU A 858 -48.84 -51.97 20.04
CA LEU A 858 -49.99 -51.64 20.87
C LEU A 858 -50.78 -50.47 20.27
N PHE A 859 -50.08 -49.40 19.85
CA PHE A 859 -50.69 -48.22 19.25
C PHE A 859 -51.44 -48.55 17.96
N ASN A 860 -50.84 -49.38 17.10
CA ASN A 860 -51.47 -49.81 15.85
C ASN A 860 -52.69 -50.70 16.11
N SER A 861 -52.61 -51.61 17.09
CA SER A 861 -53.73 -52.49 17.45
C SER A 861 -54.93 -51.69 17.97
N LEU A 862 -54.66 -50.65 18.76
CA LEU A 862 -55.67 -49.76 19.29
C LEU A 862 -56.13 -48.68 18.29
N ASP A 863 -55.50 -48.58 17.11
CA ASP A 863 -55.78 -47.56 16.09
C ASP A 863 -55.61 -46.12 16.63
N VAL A 864 -54.55 -45.92 17.42
CA VAL A 864 -54.22 -44.64 18.06
C VAL A 864 -52.84 -44.10 17.65
N SER A 865 -52.10 -44.79 16.78
CA SER A 865 -50.73 -44.39 16.40
C SER A 865 -50.67 -43.03 15.71
N SER A 866 -51.69 -42.66 14.93
CA SER A 866 -51.83 -41.33 14.32
C SER A 866 -52.05 -40.19 15.33
N HIS A 867 -52.41 -40.51 16.57
CA HIS A 867 -52.76 -39.57 17.63
C HIS A 867 -51.71 -39.50 18.75
N ILE A 868 -50.60 -40.22 18.61
CA ILE A 868 -49.52 -40.25 19.60
C ILE A 868 -48.22 -39.85 18.90
N HIS A 869 -47.63 -38.73 19.32
CA HIS A 869 -46.46 -38.15 18.71
C HIS A 869 -45.29 -38.10 19.71
N TYR A 870 -44.28 -38.93 19.47
CA TYR A 870 -43.03 -38.88 20.20
C TYR A 870 -42.04 -37.97 19.50
N GLY A 871 -41.36 -37.09 20.24
CA GLY A 871 -40.31 -36.25 19.69
C GLY A 871 -39.50 -35.52 20.75
N THR A 872 -38.45 -34.83 20.33
CA THR A 872 -37.79 -33.84 21.19
C THR A 872 -38.70 -32.62 21.38
N PHE A 873 -38.45 -31.84 22.44
CA PHE A 873 -39.17 -30.57 22.66
C PHE A 873 -39.19 -29.68 21.41
N ASN A 874 -38.03 -29.48 20.77
CA ASN A 874 -37.93 -28.64 19.58
C ASN A 874 -38.76 -29.19 18.42
N LYS A 875 -38.70 -30.50 18.17
CA LYS A 875 -39.48 -31.13 17.09
C LYS A 875 -40.98 -31.04 17.32
N LEU A 876 -41.43 -31.33 18.54
CA LEU A 876 -42.85 -31.27 18.89
C LEU A 876 -43.37 -29.83 18.87
N TYR A 877 -42.55 -28.89 19.34
CA TYR A 877 -42.86 -27.48 19.29
C TYR A 877 -42.94 -26.97 17.84
N GLU A 878 -41.97 -27.33 17.00
CA GLU A 878 -41.95 -26.97 15.57
C GLU A 878 -43.14 -27.57 14.82
N HIS A 879 -43.45 -28.85 15.06
CA HIS A 879 -44.67 -29.48 14.54
C HIS A 879 -45.93 -28.76 15.00
N ARG A 880 -45.98 -28.29 16.25
CA ARG A 880 -47.12 -27.55 16.80
C ARG A 880 -47.27 -26.16 16.19
N VAL A 881 -46.17 -25.43 16.03
CA VAL A 881 -46.16 -24.10 15.41
C VAL A 881 -46.56 -24.19 13.94
N ASN A 882 -46.12 -25.23 13.24
CA ASN A 882 -46.37 -25.44 11.82
C ASN A 882 -47.65 -26.25 11.51
N GLU A 883 -48.52 -26.47 12.48
CA GLU A 883 -49.68 -27.38 12.35
C GLU A 883 -50.68 -26.95 11.26
N ASN A 884 -50.88 -25.64 11.08
CA ASN A 884 -51.79 -25.13 10.04
C ASN A 884 -51.07 -24.78 8.74
N SER A 885 -49.75 -24.56 8.80
CA SER A 885 -48.88 -24.18 7.68
C SER A 885 -47.44 -24.08 8.16
N ASP A 886 -46.48 -24.46 7.33
CA ASP A 886 -45.06 -24.19 7.58
C ASP A 886 -44.81 -22.67 7.56
N ILE A 887 -44.55 -22.08 8.73
CA ILE A 887 -44.39 -20.63 8.88
C ILE A 887 -43.19 -20.12 8.07
N CYS A 888 -42.12 -20.89 7.97
CA CYS A 888 -40.95 -20.49 7.21
C CYS A 888 -41.30 -20.39 5.71
N GLN A 889 -42.02 -21.39 5.17
CA GLN A 889 -42.47 -21.35 3.78
C GLN A 889 -43.47 -20.22 3.52
N VAL A 890 -44.39 -19.97 4.46
CA VAL A 890 -45.36 -18.88 4.36
C VAL A 890 -44.65 -17.53 4.31
N VAL A 891 -43.65 -17.31 5.17
CA VAL A 891 -42.85 -16.07 5.19
C VAL A 891 -42.02 -15.94 3.92
N GLU A 892 -41.41 -17.03 3.45
CA GLU A 892 -40.65 -17.04 2.19
C GLU A 892 -41.51 -16.64 1.00
N GLN A 893 -42.66 -17.28 0.84
CA GLN A 893 -43.60 -16.99 -0.24
C GLN A 893 -44.19 -15.58 -0.12
N LEU A 894 -44.54 -15.13 1.09
CA LEU A 894 -45.01 -13.76 1.32
C LEU A 894 -43.99 -12.73 0.82
N ILE A 895 -42.70 -12.95 1.10
CA ILE A 895 -41.63 -12.05 0.69
C ILE A 895 -41.35 -12.16 -0.82
N LEU A 896 -41.43 -13.35 -1.42
CA LEU A 896 -41.08 -13.57 -2.82
C LEU A 896 -42.19 -13.23 -3.82
N THR A 897 -43.46 -13.47 -3.49
CA THR A 897 -44.56 -13.39 -4.45
C THR A 897 -45.63 -12.34 -4.12
N ASP A 898 -45.50 -11.64 -2.98
CA ASP A 898 -46.44 -10.61 -2.49
C ASP A 898 -47.92 -11.07 -2.50
N SER A 899 -48.11 -12.39 -2.46
CA SER A 899 -49.40 -13.04 -2.57
C SER A 899 -49.82 -13.53 -1.20
N ASN A 900 -50.96 -13.03 -0.70
CA ASN A 900 -51.60 -13.57 0.49
C ASN A 900 -51.90 -15.06 0.26
N ILE A 901 -51.20 -15.93 0.99
CA ILE A 901 -51.51 -17.35 1.00
C ILE A 901 -52.84 -17.48 1.73
N ALA A 902 -53.87 -17.87 0.99
CA ALA A 902 -55.12 -18.33 1.60
C ALA A 902 -54.78 -19.61 2.38
N VAL A 903 -54.66 -19.50 3.71
CA VAL A 903 -54.62 -20.67 4.58
C VAL A 903 -55.97 -21.34 4.42
N GLU A 904 -56.01 -22.48 3.74
CA GLU A 904 -57.21 -23.31 3.65
C GLU A 904 -57.56 -23.75 5.07
N ASN A 905 -58.52 -23.07 5.69
CA ASN A 905 -59.12 -23.50 6.93
C ASN A 905 -59.97 -24.75 6.63
N ALA A 906 -59.32 -25.91 6.57
CA ALA A 906 -60.03 -27.17 6.62
C ALA A 906 -60.73 -27.22 7.98
N ASN A 907 -62.06 -27.25 7.98
CA ASN A 907 -62.91 -27.52 9.14
C ASN A 907 -62.70 -28.97 9.63
N ILE A 908 -61.49 -29.28 10.07
CA ILE A 908 -61.14 -30.54 10.72
C ILE A 908 -61.51 -30.37 12.19
N ILE A 909 -62.37 -31.25 12.69
CA ILE A 909 -62.70 -31.31 14.12
C ILE A 909 -61.38 -31.59 14.87
N LYS A 910 -60.85 -30.59 15.57
CA LYS A 910 -59.58 -30.69 16.29
C LYS A 910 -59.78 -31.37 17.66
N ARG A 911 -59.07 -32.48 17.86
CA ARG A 911 -58.98 -33.17 19.16
C ARG A 911 -58.23 -32.29 20.16
N SER A 912 -58.62 -32.37 21.43
CA SER A 912 -57.87 -31.73 22.51
C SER A 912 -56.46 -32.32 22.62
N LYS A 913 -55.48 -31.51 22.99
CA LYS A 913 -54.06 -31.93 23.01
C LYS A 913 -53.51 -32.05 24.41
N ILE A 914 -52.70 -33.08 24.64
CA ILE A 914 -51.98 -33.30 25.90
C ILE A 914 -50.48 -33.41 25.62
N LEU A 915 -49.69 -32.81 26.49
CA LEU A 915 -48.24 -32.94 26.50
C LEU A 915 -47.82 -33.78 27.71
N LEU A 916 -47.17 -34.90 27.44
CA LEU A 916 -46.45 -35.71 28.43
C LEU A 916 -44.95 -35.42 28.29
N ILE A 917 -44.28 -35.16 29.40
CA ILE A 917 -42.86 -34.80 29.41
C ILE A 917 -42.07 -35.87 30.15
N ASP A 918 -41.08 -36.45 29.48
CA ASP A 918 -40.02 -37.23 30.12
C ASP A 918 -38.92 -36.28 30.60
N GLU A 919 -38.37 -36.54 31.80
CA GLU A 919 -37.27 -35.76 32.41
C GLU A 919 -37.52 -34.23 32.44
N VAL A 920 -38.52 -33.81 33.23
CA VAL A 920 -38.89 -32.37 33.36
C VAL A 920 -37.72 -31.48 33.81
N ASP A 921 -36.75 -32.02 34.53
CA ASP A 921 -35.57 -31.30 34.99
C ASP A 921 -34.72 -30.79 33.82
N VAL A 922 -34.72 -31.51 32.69
CA VAL A 922 -34.06 -31.06 31.46
C VAL A 922 -34.79 -29.88 30.82
N PHE A 923 -36.13 -29.85 30.91
CA PHE A 923 -36.91 -28.71 30.43
C PHE A 923 -36.54 -27.40 31.14
N PHE A 924 -36.24 -27.46 32.44
CA PHE A 924 -35.80 -26.31 33.23
C PHE A 924 -34.30 -25.99 33.12
N SER A 925 -33.56 -26.69 32.26
CA SER A 925 -32.16 -26.36 32.02
C SER A 925 -32.01 -25.01 31.30
N ARG A 926 -30.83 -24.38 31.45
CA ARG A 926 -30.47 -23.15 30.72
C ARG A 926 -30.47 -23.31 29.20
N HIS A 927 -30.54 -24.55 28.70
CA HIS A 927 -30.55 -24.87 27.27
C HIS A 927 -31.96 -24.96 26.68
N PHE A 928 -33.01 -24.83 27.51
CA PHE A 928 -34.39 -24.85 27.06
C PHE A 928 -35.21 -23.71 27.67
N TYR A 929 -35.17 -23.55 28.99
CA TYR A 929 -35.97 -22.56 29.68
C TYR A 929 -35.45 -21.14 29.43
N GLY A 930 -36.28 -20.29 28.82
CA GLY A 930 -35.97 -18.89 28.50
C GLY A 930 -35.25 -18.67 27.17
N ILE A 931 -35.04 -19.71 26.36
CA ILE A 931 -34.52 -19.55 25.00
C ILE A 931 -35.63 -19.09 24.06
N VAL A 932 -35.30 -18.12 23.19
CA VAL A 932 -36.22 -17.59 22.18
C VAL A 932 -36.25 -18.54 20.98
N TYR A 933 -37.43 -19.08 20.68
CA TYR A 933 -37.65 -19.76 19.41
C TYR A 933 -37.52 -18.75 18.27
N THR A 934 -36.50 -18.94 17.43
CA THR A 934 -36.15 -18.01 16.35
C THR A 934 -36.32 -18.73 15.01
N PRO A 935 -37.54 -18.82 14.46
CA PRO A 935 -37.74 -19.38 13.13
C PRO A 935 -37.01 -18.49 12.12
N ALA A 936 -36.21 -19.10 11.27
CA ALA A 936 -35.43 -18.40 10.26
C ALA A 936 -35.67 -19.04 8.90
N VAL A 937 -35.85 -18.20 7.88
CA VAL A 937 -35.97 -18.64 6.50
C VAL A 937 -34.87 -18.03 5.64
N SER A 938 -34.27 -18.85 4.77
CA SER A 938 -33.20 -18.44 3.88
C SER A 938 -33.77 -18.09 2.52
N LEU A 939 -33.89 -16.79 2.23
CA LEU A 939 -34.33 -16.31 0.93
C LEU A 939 -33.19 -16.44 -0.08
N LYS A 940 -33.29 -17.40 -1.00
CA LYS A 940 -32.27 -17.66 -2.04
C LYS A 940 -32.58 -16.97 -3.37
N GLU A 941 -33.07 -15.74 -3.31
CA GLU A 941 -33.42 -14.99 -4.51
C GLU A 941 -32.16 -14.34 -5.12
N PRO A 942 -31.89 -14.55 -6.43
CA PRO A 942 -30.66 -14.06 -7.08
C PRO A 942 -30.44 -12.56 -6.97
N THR A 943 -31.51 -11.76 -6.95
CA THR A 943 -31.46 -10.30 -6.79
C THR A 943 -31.09 -9.91 -5.36
N ILE A 944 -31.58 -10.60 -4.33
CA ILE A 944 -31.15 -10.41 -2.93
C ILE A 944 -29.69 -10.80 -2.76
N ILE A 945 -29.25 -11.94 -3.32
CA ILE A 945 -27.84 -12.35 -3.30
C ILE A 945 -26.98 -11.30 -4.01
N SER A 946 -27.43 -10.80 -5.16
CA SER A 946 -26.75 -9.73 -5.91
C SER A 946 -26.72 -8.42 -5.12
N LEU A 947 -27.80 -8.06 -4.42
CA LEU A 947 -27.89 -6.87 -3.58
C LEU A 947 -27.02 -6.99 -2.33
N VAL A 948 -26.95 -8.15 -1.69
CA VAL A 948 -26.06 -8.42 -0.54
C VAL A 948 -24.61 -8.37 -1.01
N ASN A 949 -24.28 -8.97 -2.15
CA ASN A 949 -22.94 -8.87 -2.75
C ASN A 949 -22.59 -7.41 -3.13
N TYR A 950 -23.56 -6.66 -3.66
CA TYR A 950 -23.39 -5.25 -4.01
C TYR A 950 -23.23 -4.36 -2.77
N SER A 951 -24.05 -4.57 -1.73
CA SER A 951 -24.02 -3.79 -0.49
C SER A 951 -22.87 -4.18 0.44
N ALA A 952 -22.45 -5.45 0.45
CA ALA A 952 -21.19 -5.87 1.04
C ALA A 952 -19.99 -5.23 0.31
N GLY A 953 -20.07 -5.04 -1.01
CA GLY A 953 -19.11 -4.27 -1.80
C GLY A 953 -19.16 -2.74 -1.58
N GLN A 954 -20.28 -2.18 -1.10
CA GLN A 954 -20.48 -0.73 -0.95
C GLN A 954 -20.39 -0.18 0.48
N LYS A 955 -20.37 -1.01 1.54
CA LYS A 955 -20.24 -0.55 2.94
C LYS A 955 -18.92 0.17 3.27
N SER A 956 -18.00 0.34 2.31
CA SER A 956 -16.80 1.17 2.45
C SER A 956 -16.92 2.61 1.94
N ARG A 957 -18.06 3.05 1.36
CA ARG A 957 -18.28 4.44 0.90
C ARG A 957 -19.49 5.09 1.59
N THR A 958 -19.37 6.39 1.85
CA THR A 958 -20.14 7.31 2.71
C THR A 958 -21.69 7.23 2.65
N PRO A 959 -22.42 7.75 3.67
CA PRO A 959 -23.83 7.50 3.88
C PRO A 959 -24.73 8.18 2.84
N LEU A 960 -25.78 7.46 2.41
CA LEU A 960 -26.86 7.96 1.57
C LEU A 960 -27.64 9.07 2.30
N ASN A 961 -27.40 10.32 1.92
CA ASN A 961 -28.28 11.44 2.25
C ASN A 961 -29.53 11.36 1.36
N PHE A 962 -30.65 10.89 1.94
CA PHE A 962 -31.96 11.12 1.36
C PHE A 962 -32.38 12.57 1.64
N THR A 963 -32.18 13.47 0.67
CA THR A 963 -32.90 14.74 0.64
C THR A 963 -34.32 14.50 0.14
N HIS A 964 -35.29 14.67 1.04
CA HIS A 964 -36.70 14.81 0.69
C HIS A 964 -36.88 15.96 -0.30
N ASN A 965 -37.30 15.66 -1.53
CA ASN A 965 -38.04 16.61 -2.35
C ASN A 965 -39.52 16.23 -2.28
N LYS A 966 -40.29 17.10 -1.61
CA LYS A 966 -41.74 17.21 -1.77
C LYS A 966 -42.02 17.95 -3.07
N SER A 967 -42.66 17.27 -4.02
CA SER A 967 -43.78 17.77 -4.84
C SER A 967 -44.38 16.60 -5.59
#